data_AF-A0A3M7MCX9-F1
#
_entry.id   AF-A0A3M7MCX9-F1
#
_cell.length_a   1.000
_cell.length_b   1.000
_cell.length_c   1.000
_cell.angle_alpha   90.00
_cell.angle_beta   90.00
_cell.angle_gamma   90.00
#
_symmetry.space_group_name_H-M   'P 1'
#
loop_
_entity.id
_entity.type
_entity.pdbx_description
1 polymer ?
#
loop_
_entity_poly.entity_id
_entity_poly.type
_entity_poly.pdbx_seq_one_letter_code
_entity_poly.pdbx_strand_id
1 'polypeptide(L)'
;MTATTANTNRAFDLHSFSKNPFKSRDDVVASVASLLDPLIPGFSPQNGLIKVGSTGTRFDEVGAQVEGFARPLWGLAPLLAGGSTYAATDKFVQGLISGTDPESPEFWGYMEDTDQRMVEACPIGFTLAVANKAFWDPLTEKQKKNVETWLGSMNDKKMPDTNWLWFRVFANLGLQRNGAKWSKTQLEKDIKQLNTYYRGDGWSNDGPDTYRQMDYYSGSFAIQYLQLLYSKLAADIDPEQAEEYKKRACMYALDFVHYFDPEGRAITFGRSLTYRWAMVAFWGAVAYADIELPAPLSWGVVKGIWLRNLRWWTTQHDIFQSNGMLTVGYSYPNYYLAENYNSPQSPYWCMLAFACLAVPESHPFWSAKEEPHPFANARIVRPLPHPRQIVCRSGGHTFLLSSGQSCHYAIKNSNAKYGKFAYSAAFAYSVSTGYQELEQFVPESQLAFSDDGGELWKMRRALNGDSEIENSDGVPVLVSSMKPWSDVEITTYLIPPHEDTPNWHLRVHRVKSERDLMSAEGAWAVYGARESDGRLLTEWNGTLRTLDMSIPEGGKSDSTSAFAASPRTGAVGIVDIYQKERQGSVILSDANSNLVESRTVLPIVQKEIKKGETCWFVTAVFAMPASKEGWRDGWKEGWEKRPSVPGWVSSIMEGQYQHGTRFARHITKTASPAPAPVRDGVRSSSPLRIASQLTTASAILWDPTFTSRAPPGSLKPVHAGTLVAPQRTDSSISVRNLGDSDGHTVPLVPTMDNRRHPSSFQQLEKLGEGTYATVFKGRNRQTGELVALKEIHLDSEEGTPSTAIREISLMKELRHENIVLLHDVIHTENKLMLVFEFMDKDLKRYMDSRGDRGALDPATIKSFMYQLLKGIAFCHEARVLHRDLKPQNLLINNRGQLKLADFGLARAFGIPVNTFSNEVVTLWYRAPDVLLGSRTYNTSIDIWSAGCIMAEMYTGRPLFPGTTNEDQVQKIFRLMGTPSERSWPGISQLPEYKNNFPVYHTQDLRLILPQVDQVGLNLLNSMLQLRPEMRISAANALLHPWFNDLPQRQQEVAQMQAQAHAQAQQAQMGGYQVPQNAY
;
A
#
# COMPACT_ATOMS: atom_id res chain seq x y z
N MET A 1 -29.65 -26.79 18.05
CA MET A 1 -30.63 -26.65 16.95
C MET A 1 -30.55 -25.27 16.31
N THR A 2 -30.89 -24.19 17.03
CA THR A 2 -30.78 -22.78 16.53
C THR A 2 -29.42 -22.43 15.93
N ALA A 3 -28.32 -22.81 16.58
CA ALA A 3 -26.95 -22.57 16.10
C ALA A 3 -26.68 -23.24 14.73
N THR A 4 -27.06 -24.51 14.60
CA THR A 4 -26.99 -25.27 13.36
C THR A 4 -27.79 -24.57 12.27
N THR A 5 -29.05 -24.21 12.55
CA THR A 5 -29.92 -23.48 11.61
C THR A 5 -29.28 -22.16 11.16
N ALA A 6 -28.74 -21.37 12.08
CA ALA A 6 -28.08 -20.10 11.77
C ALA A 6 -26.82 -20.28 10.91
N ASN A 7 -25.99 -21.29 11.20
CA ASN A 7 -24.79 -21.61 10.41
C ASN A 7 -25.11 -22.24 9.04
N THR A 8 -26.30 -22.85 8.86
CA THR A 8 -26.78 -23.36 7.57
C THR A 8 -27.58 -22.33 6.76
N ASN A 9 -28.00 -21.23 7.38
CA ASN A 9 -28.78 -20.17 6.74
C ASN A 9 -27.91 -19.35 5.78
N ARG A 10 -28.49 -18.87 4.69
CA ARG A 10 -27.77 -18.21 3.59
C ARG A 10 -28.54 -17.01 3.07
N ALA A 11 -27.82 -15.98 2.61
CA ALA A 11 -28.42 -14.81 1.98
C ALA A 11 -28.84 -15.03 0.51
N PHE A 12 -28.37 -16.12 -0.10
CA PHE A 12 -28.61 -16.51 -1.50
C PHE A 12 -28.32 -18.01 -1.67
N ASP A 13 -28.72 -18.57 -2.82
CA ASP A 13 -28.54 -19.99 -3.13
C ASP A 13 -27.07 -20.43 -3.22
N LEU A 14 -26.82 -21.71 -2.94
CA LEU A 14 -25.51 -22.32 -3.12
C LEU A 14 -25.04 -22.19 -4.59
N HIS A 15 -23.90 -21.53 -4.79
CA HIS A 15 -23.29 -21.38 -6.11
C HIS A 15 -22.95 -22.74 -6.74
N SER A 16 -23.03 -22.85 -8.07
CA SER A 16 -22.87 -24.13 -8.77
C SER A 16 -21.47 -24.75 -8.59
N PHE A 17 -20.42 -23.92 -8.44
CA PHE A 17 -19.09 -24.38 -8.02
C PHE A 17 -19.12 -25.12 -6.67
N SER A 18 -19.85 -24.60 -5.68
CA SER A 18 -20.00 -25.23 -4.36
C SER A 18 -20.87 -26.49 -4.34
N LYS A 19 -21.59 -26.78 -5.43
CA LYS A 19 -22.35 -28.03 -5.63
C LYS A 19 -21.55 -29.09 -6.41
N ASN A 20 -20.37 -28.75 -6.92
CA ASN A 20 -19.60 -29.59 -7.82
C ASN A 20 -18.88 -30.75 -7.09
N PRO A 21 -18.99 -32.01 -7.54
CA PRO A 21 -18.39 -33.15 -6.84
C PRO A 21 -16.91 -33.37 -7.17
N PHE A 22 -16.36 -32.75 -8.23
CA PHE A 22 -14.97 -32.86 -8.68
C PHE A 22 -14.43 -34.31 -8.68
N LYS A 23 -15.00 -35.17 -9.53
CA LYS A 23 -14.60 -36.59 -9.70
C LYS A 23 -14.06 -36.90 -11.11
N SER A 24 -14.54 -36.17 -12.12
CA SER A 24 -14.29 -36.37 -13.55
C SER A 24 -13.67 -35.13 -14.21
N ARG A 25 -13.31 -35.24 -15.51
CA ARG A 25 -12.92 -34.07 -16.32
C ARG A 25 -14.11 -33.14 -16.57
N ASP A 26 -15.30 -33.70 -16.79
CA ASP A 26 -16.51 -32.93 -17.09
C ASP A 26 -17.00 -32.13 -15.88
N ASP A 27 -16.83 -32.66 -14.66
CA ASP A 27 -17.03 -31.89 -13.42
C ASP A 27 -16.16 -30.61 -13.43
N VAL A 28 -14.90 -30.71 -13.86
CA VAL A 28 -13.98 -29.56 -13.93
C VAL A 28 -14.41 -28.59 -15.02
N VAL A 29 -14.80 -29.06 -16.20
CA VAL A 29 -15.33 -28.23 -17.30
C VAL A 29 -16.57 -27.45 -16.83
N ALA A 30 -17.51 -28.13 -16.15
CA ALA A 30 -18.69 -27.51 -15.55
C ALA A 30 -18.33 -26.52 -14.43
N SER A 31 -17.27 -26.78 -13.66
CA SER A 31 -16.78 -25.84 -12.64
C SER A 31 -16.25 -24.54 -13.26
N VAL A 32 -15.53 -24.62 -14.38
CA VAL A 32 -15.03 -23.45 -15.11
C VAL A 32 -16.20 -22.65 -15.67
N ALA A 33 -17.16 -23.30 -16.35
CA ALA A 33 -18.38 -22.63 -16.82
C ALA A 33 -19.09 -21.88 -15.67
N SER A 34 -19.29 -22.54 -14.52
CA SER A 34 -19.93 -21.92 -13.35
C SER A 34 -19.20 -20.71 -12.77
N LEU A 35 -17.91 -20.53 -13.03
CA LEU A 35 -17.15 -19.35 -12.61
C LEU A 35 -17.18 -18.22 -13.66
N LEU A 36 -17.47 -18.56 -14.92
CA LEU A 36 -17.58 -17.64 -16.05
C LEU A 36 -19.01 -17.10 -16.23
N ASP A 37 -20.04 -17.93 -16.01
CA ASP A 37 -21.46 -17.52 -16.15
C ASP A 37 -21.82 -16.28 -15.30
N PRO A 38 -21.38 -16.14 -14.02
CA PRO A 38 -21.63 -14.94 -13.22
C PRO A 38 -20.98 -13.66 -13.75
N LEU A 39 -20.01 -13.76 -14.67
CA LEU A 39 -19.38 -12.60 -15.29
C LEU A 39 -20.20 -12.04 -16.46
N ILE A 40 -21.12 -12.81 -17.04
CA ILE A 40 -21.91 -12.41 -18.21
C ILE A 40 -22.66 -11.08 -18.01
N PRO A 41 -23.29 -10.78 -16.85
CA PRO A 41 -23.91 -9.49 -16.56
C PRO A 41 -22.93 -8.35 -16.23
N GLY A 42 -21.65 -8.67 -15.97
CA GLY A 42 -20.60 -7.71 -15.65
C GLY A 42 -19.88 -7.12 -16.87
N PHE A 43 -20.13 -7.66 -18.07
CA PHE A 43 -19.55 -7.15 -19.32
C PHE A 43 -20.10 -5.76 -19.68
N SER A 44 -19.21 -4.91 -20.21
CA SER A 44 -19.54 -3.66 -20.90
C SER A 44 -20.33 -3.87 -22.21
N PRO A 45 -20.99 -2.84 -22.78
CA PRO A 45 -21.80 -2.95 -23.99
C PRO A 45 -21.13 -3.58 -25.22
N GLN A 46 -19.83 -3.35 -25.44
CA GLN A 46 -19.03 -3.98 -26.51
C GLN A 46 -18.16 -5.14 -26.00
N ASN A 47 -18.39 -5.59 -24.76
CA ASN A 47 -17.75 -6.70 -24.07
C ASN A 47 -16.24 -6.53 -23.75
N GLY A 48 -15.64 -5.35 -23.97
CA GLY A 48 -14.21 -5.13 -23.73
C GLY A 48 -13.80 -5.19 -22.25
N LEU A 49 -14.71 -4.90 -21.33
CA LEU A 49 -14.44 -4.70 -19.92
C LEU A 49 -15.39 -5.55 -19.06
N ILE A 50 -14.92 -6.08 -17.92
CA ILE A 50 -15.78 -6.81 -16.97
C ILE A 50 -15.67 -6.21 -15.55
N LYS A 51 -16.79 -5.74 -15.01
CA LYS A 51 -16.89 -5.22 -13.64
C LYS A 51 -17.39 -6.28 -12.67
N VAL A 52 -16.58 -6.59 -11.65
CA VAL A 52 -16.87 -7.63 -10.63
C VAL A 52 -17.36 -7.06 -9.29
N GLY A 53 -17.10 -5.79 -9.02
CA GLY A 53 -17.50 -5.12 -7.78
C GLY A 53 -17.06 -3.66 -7.76
N SER A 54 -17.05 -3.05 -6.57
CA SER A 54 -16.94 -1.59 -6.40
C SER A 54 -15.87 -1.12 -5.40
N THR A 55 -14.94 -1.96 -4.97
CA THR A 55 -13.79 -1.54 -4.14
C THR A 55 -12.62 -1.07 -5.01
N GLY A 56 -11.89 -0.06 -4.56
CA GLY A 56 -10.75 0.50 -5.30
C GLY A 56 -9.46 -0.34 -5.24
N THR A 57 -8.51 0.03 -6.11
CA THR A 57 -7.14 -0.52 -6.21
C THR A 57 -6.17 0.64 -6.56
N ARG A 58 -4.85 0.41 -6.53
CA ARG A 58 -3.82 1.43 -6.78
C ARG A 58 -3.66 1.87 -8.25
N PHE A 59 -4.34 1.20 -9.17
CA PHE A 59 -4.32 1.45 -10.61
C PHE A 59 -5.74 1.81 -11.09
N ASP A 60 -5.87 2.22 -12.34
CA ASP A 60 -7.12 2.79 -12.87
C ASP A 60 -8.25 1.75 -13.05
N GLU A 61 -9.48 2.24 -13.08
CA GLU A 61 -10.71 1.44 -13.20
C GLU A 61 -10.78 0.66 -14.53
N VAL A 62 -10.20 1.17 -15.62
CA VAL A 62 -10.13 0.42 -16.89
C VAL A 62 -9.16 -0.74 -16.73
N GLY A 63 -7.97 -0.53 -16.16
CA GLY A 63 -7.04 -1.60 -15.79
C GLY A 63 -7.68 -2.67 -14.89
N ALA A 64 -8.52 -2.26 -13.93
CA ALA A 64 -9.28 -3.19 -13.08
C ALA A 64 -10.35 -3.99 -13.84
N GLN A 65 -11.03 -3.39 -14.84
CA GLN A 65 -12.02 -4.14 -15.64
C GLN A 65 -11.39 -4.94 -16.79
N VAL A 66 -10.20 -4.57 -17.26
CA VAL A 66 -9.33 -5.40 -18.13
C VAL A 66 -8.86 -6.65 -17.38
N GLU A 67 -8.47 -6.51 -16.12
CA GLU A 67 -8.18 -7.63 -15.22
C GLU A 67 -9.39 -8.57 -15.08
N GLY A 68 -10.60 -8.00 -15.05
CA GLY A 68 -11.86 -8.76 -15.08
C GLY A 68 -12.11 -9.52 -16.37
N PHE A 69 -11.73 -8.96 -17.51
CA PHE A 69 -11.80 -9.63 -18.81
C PHE A 69 -10.74 -10.74 -18.94
N ALA A 70 -9.50 -10.44 -18.56
CA ALA A 70 -8.34 -11.23 -18.94
C ALA A 70 -8.06 -12.43 -18.01
N ARG A 71 -8.20 -12.28 -16.68
CA ARG A 71 -7.90 -13.39 -15.75
C ARG A 71 -8.83 -14.61 -15.89
N PRO A 72 -10.13 -14.47 -16.22
CA PRO A 72 -10.98 -15.61 -16.59
C PRO A 72 -10.44 -16.47 -17.75
N LEU A 73 -9.64 -15.89 -18.66
CA LEU A 73 -9.06 -16.62 -19.78
C LEU A 73 -8.10 -17.73 -19.33
N TRP A 74 -7.51 -17.64 -18.13
CA TRP A 74 -6.68 -18.72 -17.57
C TRP A 74 -7.44 -20.05 -17.40
N GLY A 75 -8.78 -20.03 -17.32
CA GLY A 75 -9.61 -21.24 -17.34
C GLY A 75 -10.31 -21.48 -18.69
N LEU A 76 -10.75 -20.42 -19.37
CA LEU A 76 -11.43 -20.54 -20.66
C LEU A 76 -10.48 -21.04 -21.78
N ALA A 77 -9.26 -20.52 -21.86
CA ALA A 77 -8.34 -20.92 -22.92
C ALA A 77 -7.89 -22.39 -22.81
N PRO A 78 -7.56 -22.94 -21.62
CA PRO A 78 -7.34 -24.39 -21.47
C PRO A 78 -8.56 -25.25 -21.78
N LEU A 79 -9.77 -24.80 -21.41
CA LEU A 79 -11.02 -25.52 -21.72
C LEU A 79 -11.21 -25.67 -23.24
N LEU A 80 -11.00 -24.60 -23.99
CA LEU A 80 -11.10 -24.59 -25.46
C LEU A 80 -9.95 -25.35 -26.13
N ALA A 81 -8.71 -25.19 -25.64
CA ALA A 81 -7.54 -25.94 -26.13
C ALA A 81 -7.72 -27.45 -25.98
N GLY A 82 -8.33 -27.88 -24.87
CA GLY A 82 -8.74 -29.26 -24.60
C GLY A 82 -10.02 -29.71 -25.32
N GLY A 83 -10.40 -29.06 -26.41
CA GLY A 83 -11.52 -29.46 -27.28
C GLY A 83 -12.92 -29.36 -26.65
N SER A 84 -13.06 -28.71 -25.49
CA SER A 84 -14.35 -28.48 -24.83
C SER A 84 -14.91 -27.12 -25.25
N THR A 85 -16.20 -26.86 -25.05
CA THR A 85 -16.87 -25.61 -25.50
C THR A 85 -17.48 -24.83 -24.35
N TYR A 86 -17.51 -23.50 -24.46
CA TYR A 86 -18.22 -22.62 -23.53
C TYR A 86 -19.11 -21.62 -24.28
N ALA A 87 -20.37 -21.48 -23.83
CA ALA A 87 -21.43 -20.82 -24.61
C ALA A 87 -21.21 -19.32 -24.86
N ALA A 88 -20.55 -18.61 -23.93
CA ALA A 88 -20.28 -17.18 -24.07
C ALA A 88 -18.85 -16.86 -24.57
N THR A 89 -18.19 -17.81 -25.26
CA THR A 89 -16.86 -17.60 -25.86
C THR A 89 -16.85 -16.36 -26.78
N ASP A 90 -17.89 -16.18 -27.58
CA ASP A 90 -18.02 -15.05 -28.52
C ASP A 90 -17.99 -13.68 -27.82
N LYS A 91 -18.45 -13.57 -26.55
CA LYS A 91 -18.33 -12.34 -25.76
C LYS A 91 -16.86 -12.03 -25.42
N PHE A 92 -16.07 -13.05 -25.12
CA PHE A 92 -14.63 -12.88 -24.87
C PHE A 92 -13.87 -12.55 -26.16
N VAL A 93 -14.23 -13.15 -27.30
CA VAL A 93 -13.63 -12.80 -28.61
C VAL A 93 -14.00 -11.38 -29.02
N GLN A 94 -15.27 -10.99 -28.87
CA GLN A 94 -15.73 -9.62 -29.12
C GLN A 94 -15.11 -8.59 -28.17
N GLY A 95 -14.84 -8.96 -26.91
CA GLY A 95 -14.13 -8.12 -25.96
C GLY A 95 -12.65 -7.93 -26.27
N LEU A 96 -11.96 -8.95 -26.80
CA LEU A 96 -10.60 -8.80 -27.33
C LEU A 96 -10.58 -7.84 -28.55
N ILE A 97 -11.60 -7.93 -29.41
CA ILE A 97 -11.78 -7.04 -30.56
C ILE A 97 -11.98 -5.58 -30.12
N SER A 98 -12.96 -5.31 -29.25
CA SER A 98 -13.29 -3.93 -28.82
C SER A 98 -12.24 -3.35 -27.86
N GLY A 99 -11.61 -4.17 -27.04
CA GLY A 99 -10.56 -3.78 -26.11
C GLY A 99 -9.23 -3.39 -26.77
N THR A 100 -8.92 -3.97 -27.95
CA THR A 100 -7.66 -3.70 -28.68
C THR A 100 -7.81 -2.74 -29.85
N ASP A 101 -9.03 -2.40 -30.31
CA ASP A 101 -9.25 -1.45 -31.40
C ASP A 101 -9.21 0.01 -30.91
N PRO A 102 -8.24 0.85 -31.34
CA PRO A 102 -8.15 2.25 -30.90
C PRO A 102 -9.34 3.14 -31.32
N GLU A 103 -10.19 2.66 -32.23
CA GLU A 103 -11.43 3.34 -32.64
C GLU A 103 -12.63 2.98 -31.75
N SER A 104 -12.48 2.02 -30.83
CA SER A 104 -13.52 1.60 -29.89
C SER A 104 -13.62 2.54 -28.68
N PRO A 105 -14.84 2.86 -28.20
CA PRO A 105 -15.04 3.55 -26.92
C PRO A 105 -14.69 2.67 -25.71
N GLU A 106 -14.45 1.37 -25.91
CA GLU A 106 -13.99 0.42 -24.88
C GLU A 106 -12.51 0.03 -25.05
N PHE A 107 -11.76 0.75 -25.89
CA PHE A 107 -10.31 0.56 -26.05
C PHE A 107 -9.61 0.64 -24.70
N TRP A 108 -8.81 -0.37 -24.39
CA TRP A 108 -8.14 -0.49 -23.08
C TRP A 108 -7.08 0.59 -22.84
N GLY A 109 -6.55 1.20 -23.90
CA GLY A 109 -5.37 2.05 -23.87
C GLY A 109 -4.09 1.25 -24.16
N TYR A 110 -3.12 1.89 -24.82
CA TYR A 110 -1.77 1.35 -24.95
C TYR A 110 -1.02 1.40 -23.62
N MET A 111 -0.08 0.48 -23.41
CA MET A 111 0.54 0.28 -22.10
C MET A 111 1.62 1.35 -21.82
N GLU A 112 1.60 1.93 -20.61
CA GLU A 112 2.67 2.81 -20.12
C GLU A 112 3.81 2.04 -19.41
N ASP A 113 4.89 2.74 -19.02
CA ASP A 113 5.93 2.20 -18.15
C ASP A 113 5.29 1.72 -16.81
N THR A 114 5.42 0.42 -16.48
CA THR A 114 4.85 -0.21 -15.26
C THR A 114 3.31 -0.17 -15.15
N ASP A 115 2.62 -0.39 -16.28
CA ASP A 115 1.15 -0.45 -16.36
C ASP A 115 0.57 -1.83 -15.95
N GLN A 116 -0.59 -1.84 -15.26
CA GLN A 116 -1.31 -3.07 -14.93
C GLN A 116 -1.72 -3.87 -16.18
N ARG A 117 -1.99 -3.21 -17.31
CA ARG A 117 -2.32 -3.84 -18.60
C ARG A 117 -1.24 -4.82 -19.08
N MET A 118 0.02 -4.59 -18.70
CA MET A 118 1.11 -5.52 -18.98
C MET A 118 0.92 -6.88 -18.30
N VAL A 119 0.36 -6.90 -17.08
CA VAL A 119 0.05 -8.12 -16.34
C VAL A 119 -1.04 -8.91 -17.04
N GLU A 120 -2.11 -8.22 -17.43
CA GLU A 120 -3.29 -8.83 -18.07
C GLU A 120 -3.03 -9.27 -19.52
N ALA A 121 -1.98 -8.74 -20.16
CA ALA A 121 -1.50 -9.24 -21.43
C ALA A 121 -0.91 -10.65 -21.38
N CYS A 122 -0.55 -11.17 -20.19
CA CYS A 122 -0.06 -12.54 -20.01
C CYS A 122 -1.13 -13.60 -20.32
N PRO A 123 -2.32 -13.61 -19.67
CA PRO A 123 -3.40 -14.53 -20.06
C PRO A 123 -3.86 -14.34 -21.50
N ILE A 124 -3.84 -13.12 -22.05
CA ILE A 124 -4.20 -12.87 -23.45
C ILE A 124 -3.17 -13.53 -24.39
N GLY A 125 -1.87 -13.32 -24.16
CA GLY A 125 -0.80 -13.97 -24.93
C GLY A 125 -0.84 -15.50 -24.84
N PHE A 126 -1.09 -16.04 -23.64
CA PHE A 126 -1.33 -17.48 -23.45
C PHE A 126 -2.56 -17.98 -24.23
N THR A 127 -3.66 -17.22 -24.20
CA THR A 127 -4.90 -17.55 -24.93
C THR A 127 -4.68 -17.61 -26.43
N LEU A 128 -3.95 -16.65 -27.00
CA LEU A 128 -3.57 -16.68 -28.41
C LEU A 128 -2.68 -17.90 -28.73
N ALA A 129 -1.81 -18.32 -27.81
CA ALA A 129 -0.92 -19.46 -28.01
C ALA A 129 -1.61 -20.84 -27.94
N VAL A 130 -2.70 -21.00 -27.16
CA VAL A 130 -3.37 -22.31 -26.98
C VAL A 130 -4.79 -22.41 -27.58
N ALA A 131 -5.47 -21.29 -27.79
CA ALA A 131 -6.86 -21.22 -28.25
C ALA A 131 -7.01 -20.34 -29.52
N ASN A 132 -5.98 -20.30 -30.37
CA ASN A 132 -5.94 -19.50 -31.60
C ASN A 132 -7.19 -19.70 -32.49
N LYS A 133 -7.69 -20.94 -32.60
CA LYS A 133 -8.87 -21.29 -33.39
C LYS A 133 -10.16 -20.55 -32.98
N ALA A 134 -10.24 -20.06 -31.74
CA ALA A 134 -11.33 -19.24 -31.25
C ALA A 134 -10.96 -17.75 -31.19
N PHE A 135 -9.73 -17.40 -30.79
CA PHE A 135 -9.34 -16.03 -30.47
C PHE A 135 -8.49 -15.30 -31.53
N TRP A 136 -8.02 -15.98 -32.57
CA TRP A 136 -7.16 -15.40 -33.62
C TRP A 136 -7.61 -15.75 -35.04
N ASP A 137 -7.84 -17.03 -35.33
CA ASP A 137 -8.21 -17.49 -36.67
C ASP A 137 -9.50 -16.83 -37.20
N PRO A 138 -10.55 -16.58 -36.39
CA PRO A 138 -11.77 -15.88 -36.83
C PRO A 138 -11.60 -14.37 -37.02
N LEU A 139 -10.49 -13.77 -36.59
CA LEU A 139 -10.28 -12.31 -36.66
C LEU A 139 -10.02 -11.85 -38.10
N THR A 140 -10.57 -10.70 -38.46
CA THR A 140 -10.17 -9.97 -39.68
C THR A 140 -8.75 -9.42 -39.55
N GLU A 141 -8.09 -9.12 -40.67
CA GLU A 141 -6.72 -8.60 -40.66
C GLU A 141 -6.58 -7.26 -39.91
N LYS A 142 -7.62 -6.40 -39.88
CA LYS A 142 -7.64 -5.21 -39.01
C LYS A 142 -7.58 -5.60 -37.54
N GLN A 143 -8.41 -6.55 -37.13
CA GLN A 143 -8.50 -7.01 -35.73
C GLN A 143 -7.22 -7.73 -35.29
N LYS A 144 -6.64 -8.61 -36.12
CA LYS A 144 -5.30 -9.18 -35.89
C LYS A 144 -4.25 -8.11 -35.71
N LYS A 145 -4.28 -7.07 -36.56
CA LYS A 145 -3.33 -5.96 -36.48
C LYS A 145 -3.51 -5.09 -35.22
N ASN A 146 -4.74 -4.90 -34.76
CA ASN A 146 -5.04 -4.21 -33.51
C ASN A 146 -4.51 -5.01 -32.30
N VAL A 147 -4.78 -6.31 -32.23
CA VAL A 147 -4.25 -7.20 -31.18
C VAL A 147 -2.71 -7.25 -31.20
N GLU A 148 -2.10 -7.36 -32.38
CA GLU A 148 -0.63 -7.27 -32.56
C GLU A 148 -0.07 -5.96 -32.02
N THR A 149 -0.71 -4.83 -32.35
CA THR A 149 -0.22 -3.50 -31.96
C THR A 149 -0.41 -3.26 -30.47
N TRP A 150 -1.50 -3.73 -29.87
CA TRP A 150 -1.74 -3.61 -28.44
C TRP A 150 -0.77 -4.46 -27.60
N LEU A 151 -0.65 -5.76 -27.90
CA LEU A 151 0.34 -6.63 -27.22
C LEU A 151 1.78 -6.19 -27.51
N GLY A 152 2.07 -5.72 -28.73
CA GLY A 152 3.38 -5.19 -29.10
C GLY A 152 3.77 -3.90 -28.37
N SER A 153 2.81 -3.14 -27.85
CA SER A 153 3.03 -1.80 -27.24
C SER A 153 3.86 -1.79 -25.95
N MET A 154 4.10 -2.95 -25.33
CA MET A 154 4.95 -3.09 -24.13
C MET A 154 6.44 -3.33 -24.41
N ASN A 155 6.81 -3.61 -25.68
CA ASN A 155 8.16 -4.12 -26.01
C ASN A 155 9.27 -3.06 -25.88
N ASP A 156 8.92 -1.78 -25.95
CA ASP A 156 9.81 -0.63 -25.72
C ASP A 156 9.68 -0.05 -24.28
N LYS A 157 8.75 -0.57 -23.47
CA LYS A 157 8.40 -0.03 -22.15
C LYS A 157 9.22 -0.63 -21.01
N LYS A 158 9.39 0.14 -19.94
CA LYS A 158 10.00 -0.32 -18.69
C LYS A 158 9.01 -1.18 -17.91
N MET A 159 9.53 -2.29 -17.40
CA MET A 159 8.82 -3.21 -16.52
C MET A 159 9.68 -3.42 -15.25
N PRO A 160 9.07 -3.67 -14.08
CA PRO A 160 9.81 -4.01 -12.87
C PRO A 160 10.65 -5.28 -13.06
N ASP A 161 11.89 -5.26 -12.58
CA ASP A 161 12.84 -6.39 -12.61
C ASP A 161 12.43 -7.47 -11.59
N THR A 162 11.38 -8.21 -11.97
CA THR A 162 10.60 -9.14 -11.16
C THR A 162 9.95 -10.19 -12.09
N ASN A 163 9.08 -11.04 -11.55
CA ASN A 163 8.15 -11.87 -12.31
C ASN A 163 7.43 -11.16 -13.48
N TRP A 164 7.28 -9.82 -13.46
CA TRP A 164 6.62 -9.04 -14.52
C TRP A 164 7.17 -9.31 -15.91
N LEU A 165 8.47 -9.63 -16.03
CA LEU A 165 9.09 -9.94 -17.32
C LEU A 165 8.45 -11.16 -18.02
N TRP A 166 7.87 -12.11 -17.27
CA TRP A 166 7.10 -13.22 -17.84
C TRP A 166 5.90 -12.75 -18.64
N PHE A 167 5.25 -11.66 -18.23
CA PHE A 167 4.02 -11.22 -18.89
C PHE A 167 4.32 -10.76 -20.33
N ARG A 168 5.49 -10.12 -20.54
CA ARG A 168 6.00 -9.77 -21.87
C ARG A 168 6.52 -10.97 -22.67
N VAL A 169 7.11 -11.97 -22.02
CA VAL A 169 7.43 -13.25 -22.67
C VAL A 169 6.16 -13.87 -23.26
N PHE A 170 5.09 -14.00 -22.48
CA PHE A 170 3.85 -14.64 -22.93
C PHE A 170 3.09 -13.85 -23.98
N ALA A 171 3.09 -12.51 -23.91
CA ALA A 171 2.57 -11.67 -24.98
C ALA A 171 3.31 -11.90 -26.31
N ASN A 172 4.65 -11.97 -26.28
CA ASN A 172 5.44 -12.24 -27.48
C ASN A 172 5.30 -13.69 -27.99
N LEU A 173 5.15 -14.69 -27.11
CA LEU A 173 4.84 -16.07 -27.51
C LEU A 173 3.47 -16.17 -28.19
N GLY A 174 2.45 -15.50 -27.67
CA GLY A 174 1.11 -15.45 -28.27
C GLY A 174 1.13 -14.90 -29.69
N LEU A 175 1.90 -13.83 -29.94
CA LEU A 175 2.10 -13.26 -31.27
C LEU A 175 2.93 -14.18 -32.17
N GLN A 176 4.02 -14.75 -31.65
CA GLN A 176 4.92 -15.67 -32.36
C GLN A 176 4.18 -16.91 -32.88
N ARG A 177 3.32 -17.52 -32.05
CA ARG A 177 2.53 -18.71 -32.41
C ARG A 177 1.51 -18.46 -33.53
N ASN A 178 1.13 -17.21 -33.73
CA ASN A 178 0.13 -16.79 -34.70
C ASN A 178 0.71 -16.09 -35.94
N GLY A 179 2.04 -16.08 -36.09
CA GLY A 179 2.74 -15.46 -37.21
C GLY A 179 2.71 -13.92 -37.22
N ALA A 180 2.23 -13.30 -36.14
CA ALA A 180 2.17 -11.85 -35.98
C ALA A 180 3.56 -11.27 -35.63
N LYS A 181 3.72 -9.94 -35.75
CA LYS A 181 4.99 -9.27 -35.41
C LYS A 181 5.26 -9.32 -33.89
N TRP A 182 6.36 -9.96 -33.51
CA TRP A 182 6.84 -10.08 -32.12
C TRP A 182 8.31 -9.64 -31.99
N SER A 183 8.79 -9.49 -30.76
CA SER A 183 10.16 -9.05 -30.46
C SER A 183 11.01 -10.20 -29.89
N LYS A 184 11.71 -10.92 -30.78
CA LYS A 184 12.63 -12.00 -30.38
C LYS A 184 13.71 -11.53 -29.40
N THR A 185 14.38 -10.42 -29.71
CA THR A 185 15.44 -9.84 -28.88
C THR A 185 14.96 -9.45 -27.48
N GLN A 186 13.70 -9.03 -27.33
CA GLN A 186 13.15 -8.68 -26.01
C GLN A 186 12.73 -9.93 -25.23
N LEU A 187 12.16 -10.95 -25.89
CA LEU A 187 11.88 -12.25 -25.26
C LEU A 187 13.16 -12.93 -24.75
N GLU A 188 14.22 -13.00 -25.56
CA GLU A 188 15.52 -13.59 -25.19
C GLU A 188 16.16 -12.85 -24.00
N LYS A 189 16.07 -11.51 -24.00
CA LYS A 189 16.55 -10.65 -22.90
C LYS A 189 15.76 -10.88 -21.61
N ASP A 190 14.44 -10.98 -21.68
CA ASP A 190 13.59 -11.24 -20.52
C ASP A 190 13.83 -12.64 -19.94
N ILE A 191 13.91 -13.69 -20.78
CA ILE A 191 14.25 -15.06 -20.35
C ILE A 191 15.64 -15.12 -19.69
N LYS A 192 16.63 -14.44 -20.26
CA LYS A 192 17.97 -14.35 -19.64
C LYS A 192 17.92 -13.70 -18.26
N GLN A 193 17.13 -12.66 -18.07
CA GLN A 193 16.99 -11.97 -16.77
C GLN A 193 16.18 -12.80 -15.76
N LEU A 194 15.06 -13.41 -16.18
CA LEU A 194 14.22 -14.29 -15.36
C LEU A 194 15.01 -15.49 -14.78
N ASN A 195 15.96 -16.02 -15.54
CA ASN A 195 16.86 -17.08 -15.04
C ASN A 195 17.75 -16.64 -13.88
N THR A 196 18.06 -15.36 -13.74
CA THR A 196 18.83 -14.84 -12.58
C THR A 196 18.06 -14.95 -11.26
N TYR A 197 16.76 -15.25 -11.28
CA TYR A 197 15.93 -15.47 -10.08
C TYR A 197 15.93 -16.92 -9.59
N TYR A 198 16.64 -17.84 -10.27
CA TYR A 198 16.84 -19.21 -9.78
C TYR A 198 17.82 -19.23 -8.60
N ARG A 199 17.54 -20.05 -7.58
CA ARG A 199 18.32 -20.11 -6.33
C ARG A 199 18.90 -21.51 -6.03
N GLY A 200 18.40 -22.55 -6.70
CA GLY A 200 18.84 -23.94 -6.52
C GLY A 200 17.67 -24.86 -6.18
N ASP A 201 17.86 -26.16 -6.37
CA ASP A 201 16.93 -27.23 -5.95
C ASP A 201 15.46 -26.99 -6.39
N GLY A 202 15.26 -26.43 -7.58
CA GLY A 202 13.95 -26.06 -8.12
C GLY A 202 13.40 -24.71 -7.65
N TRP A 203 13.95 -24.10 -6.60
CA TRP A 203 13.44 -22.85 -6.02
C TRP A 203 13.85 -21.58 -6.80
N SER A 204 12.90 -20.64 -6.91
CA SER A 204 13.10 -19.28 -7.41
C SER A 204 12.47 -18.25 -6.49
N ASN A 205 13.14 -17.11 -6.31
CA ASN A 205 12.56 -15.92 -5.67
C ASN A 205 11.96 -14.97 -6.72
N ASP A 206 11.40 -13.85 -6.29
CA ASP A 206 10.82 -12.82 -7.16
C ASP A 206 11.68 -11.55 -7.16
N GLY A 207 12.61 -11.47 -8.12
CA GLY A 207 13.58 -10.38 -8.26
C GLY A 207 14.96 -10.68 -7.64
N PRO A 208 15.74 -9.64 -7.28
CA PRO A 208 17.11 -9.76 -6.80
C PRO A 208 17.32 -10.73 -5.62
N ASP A 209 18.53 -11.28 -5.53
CA ASP A 209 18.95 -12.30 -4.56
C ASP A 209 18.84 -11.87 -3.09
N THR A 210 18.94 -10.57 -2.83
CA THR A 210 18.74 -9.95 -1.50
C THR A 210 17.33 -10.10 -0.92
N TYR A 211 16.34 -10.54 -1.71
CA TYR A 211 14.95 -10.73 -1.27
C TYR A 211 14.54 -12.20 -1.24
N ARG A 212 14.01 -12.67 -0.10
CA ARG A 212 13.51 -14.04 0.04
C ARG A 212 11.99 -14.06 -0.01
N GLN A 213 11.45 -13.75 -1.18
CA GLN A 213 10.03 -13.94 -1.49
C GLN A 213 9.87 -15.32 -2.16
N MET A 214 9.61 -16.35 -1.37
CA MET A 214 9.36 -17.71 -1.84
C MET A 214 8.03 -18.22 -1.27
N ASP A 215 6.93 -17.60 -1.72
CA ASP A 215 5.56 -17.95 -1.37
C ASP A 215 4.80 -18.53 -2.58
N TYR A 216 3.50 -18.83 -2.42
CA TYR A 216 2.68 -19.35 -3.51
C TYR A 216 2.67 -18.45 -4.76
N TYR A 217 3.04 -17.17 -4.66
CA TYR A 217 3.14 -16.28 -5.81
C TYR A 217 4.33 -16.65 -6.71
N SER A 218 5.56 -16.81 -6.18
CA SER A 218 6.69 -17.25 -7.01
C SER A 218 6.61 -18.74 -7.36
N GLY A 219 6.06 -19.56 -6.47
CA GLY A 219 5.74 -20.96 -6.75
C GLY A 219 4.56 -21.11 -7.71
N SER A 220 3.37 -21.30 -7.15
CA SER A 220 2.18 -21.79 -7.85
C SER A 220 1.54 -20.79 -8.83
N PHE A 221 1.73 -19.47 -8.69
CA PHE A 221 0.97 -18.49 -9.49
C PHE A 221 1.76 -17.89 -10.65
N ALA A 222 3.03 -17.55 -10.44
CA ALA A 222 3.86 -16.84 -11.40
C ALA A 222 5.07 -17.68 -11.85
N ILE A 223 6.16 -17.74 -11.09
CA ILE A 223 7.46 -18.13 -11.67
C ILE A 223 7.53 -19.62 -12.04
N GLN A 224 7.21 -20.57 -11.15
CA GLN A 224 7.23 -22.01 -11.53
C GLN A 224 6.12 -22.35 -12.52
N TYR A 225 4.94 -21.74 -12.35
CA TYR A 225 3.80 -21.91 -13.25
C TYR A 225 4.12 -21.46 -14.69
N LEU A 226 4.68 -20.26 -14.86
CA LEU A 226 5.01 -19.70 -16.18
C LEU A 226 6.26 -20.36 -16.78
N GLN A 227 7.21 -20.86 -15.98
CA GLN A 227 8.27 -21.77 -16.45
C GLN A 227 7.69 -23.06 -17.07
N LEU A 228 6.68 -23.68 -16.43
CA LEU A 228 6.00 -24.86 -16.94
C LEU A 228 5.15 -24.57 -18.20
N LEU A 229 4.42 -23.45 -18.23
CA LEU A 229 3.71 -23.07 -19.45
C LEU A 229 4.69 -22.75 -20.60
N TYR A 230 5.84 -22.13 -20.30
CA TYR A 230 6.88 -21.83 -21.28
C TYR A 230 7.53 -23.10 -21.82
N SER A 231 7.86 -24.09 -20.98
CA SER A 231 8.50 -25.32 -21.44
C SER A 231 7.62 -26.14 -22.38
N LYS A 232 6.29 -25.98 -22.34
CA LYS A 232 5.38 -26.51 -23.36
C LYS A 232 5.30 -25.61 -24.60
N LEU A 233 5.17 -24.29 -24.41
CA LEU A 233 4.93 -23.33 -25.49
C LEU A 233 6.17 -22.89 -26.27
N ALA A 234 7.38 -23.24 -25.84
CA ALA A 234 8.64 -22.87 -26.49
C ALA A 234 9.51 -24.08 -26.90
N ALA A 235 9.06 -25.32 -26.69
CA ALA A 235 9.86 -26.55 -26.89
C ALA A 235 10.48 -26.73 -28.29
N ASP A 236 9.94 -26.09 -29.32
CA ASP A 236 10.41 -26.09 -30.72
C ASP A 236 11.32 -24.91 -31.08
N ILE A 237 11.40 -23.88 -30.24
CA ILE A 237 12.20 -22.65 -30.46
C ILE A 237 13.28 -22.41 -29.40
N ASP A 238 13.13 -22.99 -28.21
CA ASP A 238 14.07 -22.96 -27.08
C ASP A 238 13.98 -24.29 -26.27
N PRO A 239 14.39 -25.43 -26.88
CA PRO A 239 14.28 -26.76 -26.26
C PRO A 239 15.18 -26.91 -25.02
N GLU A 240 16.34 -26.26 -24.99
CA GLU A 240 17.29 -26.35 -23.87
C GLU A 240 16.69 -25.68 -22.62
N GLN A 241 16.13 -24.48 -22.76
CA GLN A 241 15.52 -23.79 -21.64
C GLN A 241 14.22 -24.45 -21.19
N ALA A 242 13.46 -25.01 -22.14
CA ALA A 242 12.26 -25.78 -21.84
C ALA A 242 12.57 -26.98 -20.92
N GLU A 243 13.56 -27.79 -21.26
CA GLU A 243 13.90 -28.99 -20.47
C GLU A 243 14.50 -28.64 -19.09
N GLU A 244 15.35 -27.61 -19.00
CA GLU A 244 15.85 -27.12 -17.72
C GLU A 244 14.72 -26.59 -16.82
N TYR A 245 13.65 -25.98 -17.37
CA TYR A 245 12.46 -25.63 -16.59
C TYR A 245 11.64 -26.85 -16.15
N LYS A 246 11.52 -27.90 -16.97
CA LYS A 246 10.91 -29.17 -16.53
C LYS A 246 11.66 -29.77 -15.34
N LYS A 247 12.98 -29.88 -15.45
CA LYS A 247 13.88 -30.39 -14.41
C LYS A 247 13.80 -29.58 -13.11
N ARG A 248 13.70 -28.24 -13.18
CA ARG A 248 13.44 -27.39 -11.99
C ARG A 248 12.12 -27.71 -11.33
N ALA A 249 11.04 -27.87 -12.11
CA ALA A 249 9.74 -28.25 -11.58
C ALA A 249 9.74 -29.63 -10.92
N CYS A 250 10.49 -30.63 -11.44
CA CYS A 250 10.64 -31.93 -10.79
C CYS A 250 11.25 -31.81 -9.39
N MET A 251 12.32 -31.02 -9.23
CA MET A 251 12.94 -30.76 -7.93
C MET A 251 11.98 -30.01 -6.98
N TYR A 252 11.33 -28.97 -7.48
CA TYR A 252 10.37 -28.16 -6.70
C TYR A 252 9.15 -28.99 -6.22
N ALA A 253 8.64 -29.90 -7.05
CA ALA A 253 7.47 -30.73 -6.72
C ALA A 253 7.68 -31.60 -5.48
N LEU A 254 8.90 -32.10 -5.25
CA LEU A 254 9.26 -32.92 -4.09
C LEU A 254 9.24 -32.15 -2.77
N ASP A 255 9.42 -30.83 -2.79
CA ASP A 255 9.21 -29.96 -1.63
C ASP A 255 7.76 -29.47 -1.55
N PHE A 256 7.20 -29.03 -2.68
CA PHE A 256 5.89 -28.37 -2.74
C PHE A 256 4.72 -29.31 -2.39
N VAL A 257 4.87 -30.62 -2.57
CA VAL A 257 3.90 -31.63 -2.09
C VAL A 257 3.62 -31.52 -0.57
N HIS A 258 4.58 -31.03 0.22
CA HIS A 258 4.40 -30.86 1.67
C HIS A 258 3.63 -29.60 2.08
N TYR A 259 3.29 -28.71 1.15
CA TYR A 259 2.47 -27.51 1.41
C TYR A 259 0.96 -27.81 1.47
N PHE A 260 0.55 -29.05 1.19
CA PHE A 260 -0.82 -29.52 1.23
C PHE A 260 -0.98 -30.60 2.30
N ASP A 261 -2.16 -30.74 2.89
CA ASP A 261 -2.47 -31.83 3.82
C ASP A 261 -3.30 -32.95 3.14
N PRO A 262 -3.54 -34.10 3.80
CA PRO A 262 -4.27 -35.22 3.19
C PRO A 262 -5.68 -34.85 2.73
N GLU A 263 -6.35 -33.93 3.43
CA GLU A 263 -7.68 -33.38 3.11
C GLU A 263 -7.66 -32.43 1.90
N GLY A 264 -6.47 -32.04 1.43
CA GLY A 264 -6.27 -31.11 0.32
C GLY A 264 -6.18 -29.64 0.74
N ARG A 265 -6.19 -29.32 2.04
CA ARG A 265 -5.99 -27.93 2.51
C ARG A 265 -4.54 -27.53 2.24
N ALA A 266 -4.36 -26.31 1.73
CA ALA A 266 -3.04 -25.71 1.59
C ALA A 266 -2.64 -25.03 2.92
N ILE A 267 -1.36 -25.06 3.28
CA ILE A 267 -0.84 -24.26 4.41
C ILE A 267 -1.06 -22.78 4.07
N THR A 268 -1.84 -22.05 4.86
CA THR A 268 -2.01 -20.60 4.63
C THR A 268 -0.69 -19.91 4.97
N PHE A 269 0.05 -19.41 3.97
CA PHE A 269 1.35 -18.77 4.14
C PHE A 269 1.58 -17.75 3.01
N GLY A 270 2.16 -16.59 3.34
CA GLY A 270 2.46 -15.54 2.37
C GLY A 270 1.28 -14.61 2.06
N ARG A 271 1.48 -13.71 1.09
CA ARG A 271 0.61 -12.52 0.92
C ARG A 271 -0.58 -12.70 -0.02
N SER A 272 -0.42 -13.51 -1.06
CA SER A 272 -1.29 -13.50 -2.25
C SER A 272 -2.47 -14.48 -2.16
N LEU A 273 -2.98 -14.76 -0.95
CA LEU A 273 -3.95 -15.84 -0.72
C LEU A 273 -5.36 -15.53 -1.25
N THR A 274 -5.63 -14.26 -1.61
CA THR A 274 -6.84 -13.79 -2.30
C THR A 274 -7.19 -14.61 -3.56
N TYR A 275 -6.22 -15.32 -4.13
CA TYR A 275 -6.36 -16.11 -5.36
C TYR A 275 -6.78 -17.58 -5.11
N ARG A 276 -7.06 -17.95 -3.85
CA ARG A 276 -7.72 -19.20 -3.45
C ARG A 276 -7.06 -20.46 -4.02
N TRP A 277 -7.78 -21.28 -4.80
CA TRP A 277 -7.28 -22.51 -5.41
C TRP A 277 -6.22 -22.32 -6.50
N ALA A 278 -5.82 -21.08 -6.84
CA ALA A 278 -4.52 -20.85 -7.47
C ALA A 278 -3.38 -21.54 -6.71
N MET A 279 -3.53 -21.82 -5.40
CA MET A 279 -2.60 -22.61 -4.59
C MET A 279 -2.19 -23.94 -5.25
N VAL A 280 -3.07 -24.61 -6.00
CA VAL A 280 -2.76 -25.85 -6.73
C VAL A 280 -2.45 -25.66 -8.23
N ALA A 281 -2.29 -24.42 -8.72
CA ALA A 281 -2.06 -24.16 -10.14
C ALA A 281 -0.75 -24.74 -10.69
N PHE A 282 0.31 -24.83 -9.89
CA PHE A 282 1.51 -25.61 -10.23
C PHE A 282 1.17 -27.05 -10.67
N TRP A 283 0.29 -27.74 -9.96
CA TRP A 283 -0.11 -29.12 -10.29
C TRP A 283 -0.93 -29.20 -11.58
N GLY A 284 -1.71 -28.16 -11.89
CA GLY A 284 -2.37 -28.01 -13.19
C GLY A 284 -1.38 -27.78 -14.34
N ALA A 285 -0.36 -26.96 -14.12
CA ALA A 285 0.71 -26.70 -15.09
C ALA A 285 1.66 -27.90 -15.28
N VAL A 286 1.89 -28.71 -14.24
CA VAL A 286 2.61 -29.99 -14.32
C VAL A 286 1.92 -30.95 -15.30
N ALA A 287 0.58 -31.02 -15.26
CA ALA A 287 -0.19 -31.79 -16.25
C ALA A 287 -0.10 -31.21 -17.67
N TYR A 288 -0.13 -29.88 -17.82
CA TYR A 288 -0.02 -29.23 -19.13
C TYR A 288 1.37 -29.42 -19.78
N ALA A 289 2.44 -29.20 -19.01
CA ALA A 289 3.81 -29.30 -19.47
C ALA A 289 4.26 -30.73 -19.80
N ASP A 290 3.51 -31.73 -19.30
CA ASP A 290 3.83 -33.16 -19.40
C ASP A 290 5.22 -33.45 -18.81
N ILE A 291 5.25 -33.46 -17.47
CA ILE A 291 6.45 -33.58 -16.64
C ILE A 291 6.64 -35.03 -16.19
N GLU A 292 7.86 -35.55 -16.31
CA GLU A 292 8.23 -36.82 -15.69
C GLU A 292 8.21 -36.67 -14.16
N LEU A 293 7.26 -37.36 -13.52
CA LEU A 293 6.99 -37.20 -12.09
C LEU A 293 8.01 -37.97 -11.26
N PRO A 294 8.80 -37.31 -10.39
CA PRO A 294 9.76 -37.99 -9.54
C PRO A 294 9.05 -38.72 -8.39
N ALA A 295 9.43 -39.97 -8.13
CA ALA A 295 8.88 -40.75 -7.03
C ALA A 295 9.04 -40.02 -5.68
N PRO A 296 8.01 -40.04 -4.79
CA PRO A 296 6.81 -40.85 -4.83
C PRO A 296 5.60 -40.19 -5.52
N LEU A 297 5.80 -39.20 -6.39
CA LEU A 297 4.71 -38.58 -7.14
C LEU A 297 4.30 -39.46 -8.34
N SER A 298 3.00 -39.68 -8.47
CA SER A 298 2.35 -40.31 -9.62
C SER A 298 1.30 -39.37 -10.21
N TRP A 299 0.79 -39.68 -11.40
CA TRP A 299 -0.32 -38.91 -11.98
C TRP A 299 -1.59 -38.96 -11.11
N GLY A 300 -1.86 -40.09 -10.45
CA GLY A 300 -2.97 -40.21 -9.50
C GLY A 300 -2.77 -39.39 -8.22
N VAL A 301 -1.53 -39.27 -7.73
CA VAL A 301 -1.16 -38.42 -6.59
C VAL A 301 -1.32 -36.93 -6.94
N VAL A 302 -0.79 -36.50 -8.10
CA VAL A 302 -0.89 -35.11 -8.56
C VAL A 302 -2.36 -34.72 -8.79
N LYS A 303 -3.14 -35.59 -9.45
CA LYS A 303 -4.59 -35.46 -9.59
C LYS A 303 -5.29 -35.37 -8.23
N GLY A 304 -4.87 -36.18 -7.26
CA GLY A 304 -5.45 -36.19 -5.91
C GLY A 304 -5.19 -34.94 -5.09
N ILE A 305 -3.96 -34.41 -5.10
CA ILE A 305 -3.62 -33.15 -4.41
C ILE A 305 -4.48 -32.00 -4.98
N TRP A 306 -4.59 -31.93 -6.30
CA TRP A 306 -5.33 -30.90 -7.01
C TRP A 306 -6.85 -31.02 -6.80
N LEU A 307 -7.45 -32.21 -6.99
CA LEU A 307 -8.89 -32.43 -6.80
C LEU A 307 -9.32 -32.24 -5.33
N ARG A 308 -8.53 -32.69 -4.34
CA ARG A 308 -8.88 -32.51 -2.93
C ARG A 308 -8.87 -31.03 -2.52
N ASN A 309 -7.95 -30.22 -3.04
CA ASN A 309 -7.98 -28.78 -2.81
C ASN A 309 -9.26 -28.13 -3.37
N LEU A 310 -9.64 -28.45 -4.61
CA LEU A 310 -10.89 -27.95 -5.21
C LEU A 310 -12.13 -28.38 -4.41
N ARG A 311 -12.18 -29.63 -3.94
CA ARG A 311 -13.26 -30.13 -3.08
C ARG A 311 -13.26 -29.50 -1.69
N TRP A 312 -12.12 -29.09 -1.14
CA TRP A 312 -12.12 -28.26 0.07
C TRP A 312 -12.76 -26.89 -0.20
N TRP A 313 -12.43 -26.25 -1.33
CA TRP A 313 -13.01 -24.94 -1.69
C TRP A 313 -14.52 -24.96 -1.95
N THR A 314 -15.14 -26.09 -2.33
CA THR A 314 -16.62 -26.14 -2.46
C THR A 314 -17.35 -25.92 -1.14
N THR A 315 -16.72 -26.29 -0.02
CA THR A 315 -17.22 -26.08 1.35
C THR A 315 -17.09 -24.63 1.84
N GLN A 316 -16.26 -23.81 1.18
CA GLN A 316 -16.01 -22.42 1.55
C GLN A 316 -17.04 -21.52 0.86
N HIS A 317 -18.26 -21.45 1.40
CA HIS A 317 -19.40 -20.93 0.65
C HIS A 317 -19.43 -19.40 0.49
N ASP A 318 -18.89 -18.66 1.45
CA ASP A 318 -18.96 -17.18 1.51
C ASP A 318 -17.92 -16.49 0.60
N ILE A 319 -17.22 -17.26 -0.24
CA ILE A 319 -16.33 -16.77 -1.29
C ILE A 319 -17.05 -16.12 -2.47
N PHE A 320 -18.38 -16.28 -2.55
CA PHE A 320 -19.23 -15.74 -3.61
C PHE A 320 -20.07 -14.55 -3.10
N GLN A 321 -20.32 -13.61 -4.00
CA GLN A 321 -21.30 -12.54 -3.86
C GLN A 321 -22.70 -13.06 -4.21
N SER A 322 -23.75 -12.30 -3.90
CA SER A 322 -25.14 -12.66 -4.23
C SER A 322 -25.44 -12.73 -5.74
N ASN A 323 -24.57 -12.19 -6.60
CA ASN A 323 -24.62 -12.34 -8.06
C ASN A 323 -23.80 -13.53 -8.59
N GLY A 324 -23.21 -14.35 -7.71
CA GLY A 324 -22.34 -15.49 -8.06
C GLY A 324 -20.88 -15.15 -8.36
N MET A 325 -20.50 -13.87 -8.46
CA MET A 325 -19.11 -13.48 -8.68
C MET A 325 -18.26 -13.67 -7.42
N LEU A 326 -16.94 -13.81 -7.55
CA LEU A 326 -16.05 -13.99 -6.38
C LEU A 326 -15.93 -12.72 -5.51
N THR A 327 -15.64 -12.91 -4.22
CA THR A 327 -15.38 -11.86 -3.23
C THR A 327 -13.88 -11.64 -3.02
N VAL A 328 -13.46 -10.44 -2.60
CA VAL A 328 -12.08 -10.19 -2.15
C VAL A 328 -11.92 -10.66 -0.70
N GLY A 329 -11.07 -11.66 -0.48
CA GLY A 329 -10.86 -12.30 0.81
C GLY A 329 -10.26 -13.69 0.66
N TYR A 330 -10.45 -14.57 1.65
CA TYR A 330 -10.02 -15.97 1.59
C TYR A 330 -11.25 -16.90 1.54
N SER A 331 -11.68 -17.46 2.67
CA SER A 331 -12.91 -18.28 2.79
C SER A 331 -14.22 -17.47 2.77
N TYR A 332 -14.14 -16.20 3.14
CA TYR A 332 -15.22 -15.20 3.17
C TYR A 332 -14.62 -13.82 2.80
N PRO A 333 -15.42 -12.73 2.64
CA PRO A 333 -14.90 -11.41 2.29
C PRO A 333 -14.00 -10.83 3.39
N ASN A 334 -12.74 -10.57 3.10
CA ASN A 334 -11.76 -10.11 4.09
C ASN A 334 -10.75 -9.11 3.49
N TYR A 335 -11.01 -7.83 3.75
CA TYR A 335 -10.15 -6.73 3.29
C TYR A 335 -8.94 -6.47 4.21
N TYR A 336 -8.80 -7.14 5.36
CA TYR A 336 -7.58 -7.10 6.18
C TYR A 336 -6.46 -7.95 5.57
N LEU A 337 -6.81 -8.98 4.79
CA LEU A 337 -5.88 -9.73 3.93
C LEU A 337 -5.46 -8.93 2.69
N ALA A 338 -6.38 -8.20 2.05
CA ALA A 338 -6.14 -7.57 0.74
C ALA A 338 -4.97 -6.56 0.73
N GLU A 339 -4.18 -6.57 -0.34
CA GLU A 339 -3.16 -5.56 -0.64
C GLU A 339 -3.71 -4.44 -1.53
N ASN A 340 -2.98 -3.32 -1.63
CA ASN A 340 -3.38 -2.16 -2.45
C ASN A 340 -3.45 -2.42 -3.97
N TYR A 341 -3.00 -3.58 -4.44
CA TYR A 341 -3.12 -4.02 -5.84
C TYR A 341 -4.25 -5.04 -6.06
N ASN A 342 -5.03 -5.39 -5.04
CA ASN A 342 -6.17 -6.29 -5.20
C ASN A 342 -7.44 -5.51 -5.57
N SER A 343 -7.82 -5.60 -6.84
CA SER A 343 -9.13 -5.12 -7.32
C SER A 343 -10.25 -6.12 -6.98
N PRO A 344 -11.54 -5.77 -7.17
CA PRO A 344 -12.66 -6.72 -7.11
C PRO A 344 -12.48 -7.95 -8.03
N GLN A 345 -11.81 -7.76 -9.17
CA GLN A 345 -11.54 -8.77 -10.19
C GLN A 345 -10.38 -9.71 -9.79
N SER A 346 -9.55 -9.32 -8.83
CA SER A 346 -8.31 -10.04 -8.48
C SER A 346 -8.46 -11.51 -8.05
N PRO A 347 -9.55 -11.96 -7.41
CA PRO A 347 -9.76 -13.38 -7.11
C PRO A 347 -9.69 -14.31 -8.32
N TYR A 348 -10.00 -13.83 -9.54
CA TYR A 348 -10.01 -14.65 -10.76
C TYR A 348 -8.63 -15.15 -11.22
N TRP A 349 -7.53 -14.77 -10.56
CA TRP A 349 -6.28 -15.54 -10.64
C TRP A 349 -6.46 -17.02 -10.22
N CYS A 350 -7.51 -17.36 -9.47
CA CYS A 350 -7.88 -18.75 -9.18
C CYS A 350 -8.03 -19.64 -10.43
N MET A 351 -8.32 -19.04 -11.58
CA MET A 351 -8.51 -19.74 -12.85
C MET A 351 -7.23 -20.39 -13.39
N LEU A 352 -6.04 -19.98 -12.91
CA LEU A 352 -4.76 -20.63 -13.20
C LEU A 352 -4.76 -22.15 -12.93
N ALA A 353 -5.58 -22.60 -11.97
CA ALA A 353 -5.68 -24.01 -11.59
C ALA A 353 -6.12 -24.94 -12.72
N PHE A 354 -6.78 -24.40 -13.75
CA PHE A 354 -7.42 -25.19 -14.81
C PHE A 354 -6.54 -25.41 -16.06
N ALA A 355 -5.25 -25.08 -16.01
CA ALA A 355 -4.29 -25.37 -17.09
C ALA A 355 -4.31 -26.84 -17.57
N CYS A 356 -4.61 -27.77 -16.66
CA CYS A 356 -4.78 -29.20 -16.96
C CYS A 356 -5.95 -29.53 -17.91
N LEU A 357 -6.92 -28.64 -18.13
CA LEU A 357 -7.98 -28.89 -19.13
C LEU A 357 -7.44 -28.92 -20.56
N ALA A 358 -6.34 -28.24 -20.84
CA ALA A 358 -5.73 -28.14 -22.17
C ALA A 358 -5.14 -29.46 -22.70
N VAL A 359 -4.88 -30.44 -21.83
CA VAL A 359 -4.48 -31.79 -22.25
C VAL A 359 -5.73 -32.67 -22.49
N PRO A 360 -5.71 -33.55 -23.51
CA PRO A 360 -6.86 -34.38 -23.86
C PRO A 360 -7.18 -35.38 -22.74
N GLU A 361 -8.41 -35.90 -22.73
CA GLU A 361 -8.88 -36.88 -21.73
C GLU A 361 -8.02 -38.16 -21.66
N SER A 362 -7.38 -38.53 -22.76
CA SER A 362 -6.42 -39.65 -22.83
C SER A 362 -5.11 -39.41 -22.05
N HIS A 363 -4.80 -38.17 -21.70
CA HIS A 363 -3.57 -37.81 -20.98
C HIS A 363 -3.49 -38.53 -19.62
N PRO A 364 -2.31 -39.02 -19.17
CA PRO A 364 -2.16 -39.74 -17.91
C PRO A 364 -2.75 -39.05 -16.68
N PHE A 365 -2.70 -37.72 -16.59
CA PHE A 365 -3.38 -36.95 -15.53
C PHE A 365 -4.89 -37.19 -15.48
N TRP A 366 -5.58 -37.27 -16.63
CA TRP A 366 -7.03 -37.49 -16.68
C TRP A 366 -7.39 -38.96 -16.56
N SER A 367 -6.65 -39.86 -17.21
CA SER A 367 -6.92 -41.31 -17.20
C SER A 367 -6.47 -42.02 -15.90
N ALA A 368 -5.55 -41.45 -15.12
CA ALA A 368 -5.17 -42.01 -13.81
C ALA A 368 -6.33 -41.99 -12.79
N LYS A 369 -6.41 -43.04 -11.97
CA LYS A 369 -7.26 -43.06 -10.77
C LYS A 369 -6.72 -42.05 -9.74
N GLU A 370 -7.60 -41.40 -8.98
CA GLU A 370 -7.15 -40.56 -7.87
C GLU A 370 -6.47 -41.39 -6.77
N GLU A 371 -5.30 -40.95 -6.31
CA GLU A 371 -4.53 -41.58 -5.23
C GLU A 371 -4.48 -40.68 -3.97
N PRO A 372 -4.32 -41.26 -2.76
CA PRO A 372 -4.17 -40.50 -1.52
C PRO A 372 -2.89 -39.64 -1.54
N HIS A 373 -2.75 -38.75 -0.56
CA HIS A 373 -1.51 -38.01 -0.38
C HIS A 373 -0.39 -39.00 0.00
N PRO A 374 0.78 -39.03 -0.68
CA PRO A 374 1.80 -40.07 -0.48
C PRO A 374 2.30 -40.16 0.97
N PHE A 375 2.47 -39.00 1.60
CA PHE A 375 2.87 -38.87 3.01
C PHE A 375 1.68 -38.79 3.99
N ALA A 376 0.49 -39.32 3.68
CA ALA A 376 -0.70 -39.18 4.54
C ALA A 376 -0.46 -39.72 5.97
N ASN A 377 0.10 -40.93 6.06
CA ASN A 377 0.33 -41.64 7.32
C ASN A 377 1.79 -41.51 7.82
N ALA A 378 2.58 -40.60 7.26
CA ALA A 378 3.99 -40.44 7.56
C ALA A 378 4.25 -39.22 8.48
N ARG A 379 5.11 -39.39 9.49
CA ARG A 379 5.73 -38.26 10.19
C ARG A 379 6.77 -37.63 9.24
N ILE A 380 6.65 -36.33 9.00
CA ILE A 380 7.58 -35.55 8.18
C ILE A 380 8.13 -34.41 9.03
N VAL A 381 9.45 -34.27 9.05
CA VAL A 381 10.16 -33.06 9.48
C VAL A 381 11.24 -32.82 8.44
N ARG A 382 10.97 -31.94 7.46
CA ARG A 382 11.86 -31.70 6.31
C ARG A 382 12.31 -30.23 6.29
N PRO A 383 13.62 -29.95 6.40
CA PRO A 383 14.13 -28.59 6.23
C PRO A 383 14.11 -28.21 4.74
N LEU A 384 13.70 -26.97 4.46
CA LEU A 384 13.67 -26.34 3.14
C LEU A 384 14.64 -25.14 3.16
N PRO A 385 15.91 -25.30 2.74
CA PRO A 385 16.95 -24.30 2.96
C PRO A 385 16.71 -22.97 2.24
N HIS A 386 16.21 -23.01 1.00
CA HIS A 386 15.97 -21.83 0.16
C HIS A 386 14.87 -20.91 0.72
N PRO A 387 13.64 -21.39 1.02
CA PRO A 387 12.61 -20.57 1.63
C PRO A 387 12.82 -20.32 3.14
N ARG A 388 13.87 -20.90 3.76
CA ARG A 388 14.13 -20.87 5.22
C ARG A 388 12.93 -21.38 6.04
N GLN A 389 12.45 -22.56 5.69
CA GLN A 389 11.28 -23.18 6.32
C GLN A 389 11.58 -24.61 6.77
N ILE A 390 10.79 -25.14 7.71
CA ILE A 390 10.79 -26.57 8.07
C ILE A 390 9.35 -27.05 7.97
N VAL A 391 9.03 -27.85 6.94
CA VAL A 391 7.69 -28.41 6.76
C VAL A 391 7.52 -29.62 7.68
N CYS A 392 6.38 -29.64 8.38
CA CYS A 392 6.08 -30.55 9.47
C CYS A 392 4.75 -31.24 9.22
N ARG A 393 4.76 -32.58 9.25
CA ARG A 393 3.56 -33.40 9.40
C ARG A 393 3.74 -34.30 10.60
N SER A 394 2.94 -34.10 11.64
CA SER A 394 3.09 -34.83 12.90
C SER A 394 1.77 -34.81 13.67
N GLY A 395 1.42 -35.92 14.33
CA GLY A 395 0.24 -35.99 15.20
C GLY A 395 -1.11 -35.75 14.53
N GLY A 396 -1.21 -35.82 13.19
CA GLY A 396 -2.40 -35.45 12.40
C GLY A 396 -2.44 -33.98 11.95
N HIS A 397 -1.39 -33.20 12.22
CA HIS A 397 -1.28 -31.78 11.89
C HIS A 397 -0.25 -31.56 10.77
N THR A 398 -0.60 -30.77 9.74
CA THR A 398 0.32 -30.33 8.68
C THR A 398 0.51 -28.82 8.77
N PHE A 399 1.76 -28.38 8.91
CA PHE A 399 2.16 -26.99 9.09
C PHE A 399 3.63 -26.80 8.67
N LEU A 400 4.12 -25.56 8.71
CA LEU A 400 5.54 -25.25 8.54
C LEU A 400 6.00 -24.26 9.60
N LEU A 401 7.27 -24.35 9.99
CA LEU A 401 8.01 -23.32 10.74
C LEU A 401 8.67 -22.37 9.74
N SER A 402 8.70 -21.06 10.02
CA SER A 402 9.20 -20.05 9.08
C SER A 402 9.88 -18.85 9.75
N SER A 403 10.95 -18.37 9.10
CA SER A 403 11.72 -17.17 9.44
C SER A 403 12.36 -16.63 8.15
N GLY A 404 12.64 -15.32 8.09
CA GLY A 404 13.48 -14.77 7.01
C GLY A 404 12.84 -14.66 5.62
N GLN A 405 11.52 -14.80 5.50
CA GLN A 405 10.77 -14.46 4.28
C GLN A 405 10.54 -12.94 4.19
N SER A 406 10.69 -12.36 3.00
CA SER A 406 10.64 -10.91 2.78
C SER A 406 10.19 -10.53 1.37
N CYS A 407 9.44 -9.42 1.25
CA CYS A 407 9.20 -8.73 -0.03
C CYS A 407 10.17 -7.56 -0.17
N HIS A 408 10.42 -7.13 -1.42
CA HIS A 408 11.21 -5.92 -1.74
C HIS A 408 10.46 -4.59 -1.48
N TYR A 409 9.25 -4.65 -0.94
CA TYR A 409 8.40 -3.51 -0.60
C TYR A 409 7.59 -3.80 0.67
N ALA A 410 7.10 -2.74 1.31
CA ALA A 410 6.22 -2.86 2.49
C ALA A 410 4.83 -3.36 2.07
N ILE A 411 4.35 -4.40 2.76
CA ILE A 411 3.03 -5.02 2.54
C ILE A 411 2.13 -4.85 3.77
N LYS A 412 0.80 -4.86 3.58
CA LYS A 412 -0.18 -4.78 4.67
C LYS A 412 -0.07 -6.03 5.55
N ASN A 413 -0.07 -5.85 6.88
CA ASN A 413 0.02 -6.95 7.84
C ASN A 413 1.23 -7.89 7.60
N SER A 414 2.41 -7.33 7.31
CA SER A 414 3.65 -8.10 7.06
C SER A 414 4.07 -8.99 8.24
N ASN A 415 3.73 -8.58 9.47
CA ASN A 415 3.83 -9.41 10.68
C ASN A 415 3.06 -10.73 10.54
N ALA A 416 1.85 -10.68 10.00
CA ALA A 416 1.01 -11.87 9.88
C ALA A 416 1.37 -12.74 8.66
N LYS A 417 1.82 -12.11 7.56
CA LYS A 417 2.04 -12.78 6.27
C LYS A 417 3.38 -13.51 6.15
N TYR A 418 4.44 -12.95 6.76
CA TYR A 418 5.78 -13.56 6.82
C TYR A 418 6.38 -13.60 8.22
N GLY A 419 5.90 -12.76 9.15
CA GLY A 419 6.46 -12.64 10.49
C GLY A 419 6.09 -13.73 11.50
N LYS A 420 5.02 -14.52 11.28
CA LYS A 420 4.66 -15.63 12.19
C LYS A 420 5.73 -16.72 12.21
N PHE A 421 5.88 -17.36 13.36
CA PHE A 421 6.84 -18.45 13.56
C PHE A 421 6.40 -19.76 12.89
N ALA A 422 5.09 -19.98 12.76
CA ALA A 422 4.52 -21.17 12.17
C ALA A 422 3.23 -20.83 11.40
N TYR A 423 2.92 -21.64 10.39
CA TYR A 423 1.76 -21.50 9.49
C TYR A 423 1.15 -22.89 9.25
N SER A 424 -0.18 -23.03 9.29
CA SER A 424 -0.87 -24.33 9.27
C SER A 424 -1.87 -24.45 8.11
N ALA A 425 -2.15 -25.70 7.69
CA ALA A 425 -3.22 -26.02 6.74
C ALA A 425 -4.60 -26.15 7.43
N ALA A 426 -4.62 -26.47 8.72
CA ALA A 426 -5.86 -26.68 9.48
C ALA A 426 -6.26 -25.48 10.37
N PHE A 427 -5.27 -24.70 10.81
CA PHE A 427 -5.44 -23.50 11.63
C PHE A 427 -4.91 -22.33 10.81
N ALA A 428 -5.74 -21.82 9.90
CA ALA A 428 -5.38 -20.72 9.03
C ALA A 428 -4.95 -19.50 9.85
N TYR A 429 -4.05 -18.66 9.33
CA TYR A 429 -3.51 -17.57 10.12
C TYR A 429 -4.48 -16.39 10.30
N SER A 430 -4.19 -15.57 11.31
CA SER A 430 -4.90 -14.32 11.60
C SER A 430 -4.09 -13.07 11.25
N VAL A 431 -4.73 -12.11 10.59
CA VAL A 431 -4.22 -10.77 10.27
C VAL A 431 -4.74 -9.74 11.27
N SER A 432 -3.94 -8.70 11.52
CA SER A 432 -4.33 -7.60 12.40
C SER A 432 -5.44 -6.74 11.77
N THR A 433 -6.48 -6.44 12.55
CA THR A 433 -7.65 -5.64 12.13
C THR A 433 -7.50 -4.15 12.45
N GLY A 434 -6.82 -3.86 13.56
CA GLY A 434 -6.54 -2.52 14.07
C GLY A 434 -5.14 -2.41 14.65
N TYR A 435 -4.96 -1.55 15.66
CA TYR A 435 -3.66 -1.26 16.25
C TYR A 435 -3.69 -0.77 17.71
N GLN A 436 -4.81 -0.86 18.43
CA GLN A 436 -4.97 -0.29 19.78
C GLN A 436 -4.99 -1.30 20.94
N GLU A 437 -5.23 -2.58 20.65
CA GLU A 437 -5.41 -3.63 21.66
C GLU A 437 -4.87 -4.96 21.12
N LEU A 438 -4.48 -5.88 22.01
CA LEU A 438 -3.86 -7.16 21.62
C LEU A 438 -4.79 -8.03 20.75
N GLU A 439 -6.09 -7.91 21.01
CA GLU A 439 -7.23 -8.49 20.32
C GLU A 439 -7.34 -8.03 18.86
N GLN A 440 -6.92 -6.79 18.55
CA GLN A 440 -6.85 -6.23 17.20
C GLN A 440 -5.55 -6.63 16.48
N PHE A 441 -4.46 -6.82 17.22
CA PHE A 441 -3.16 -7.23 16.68
C PHE A 441 -3.11 -8.73 16.35
N VAL A 442 -3.71 -9.56 17.20
CA VAL A 442 -3.79 -11.03 17.15
C VAL A 442 -2.41 -11.71 17.05
N PRO A 443 -1.69 -11.90 18.18
CA PRO A 443 -0.32 -12.46 18.24
C PRO A 443 -0.25 -13.98 17.96
N GLU A 444 -1.22 -14.52 17.20
CA GLU A 444 -1.29 -15.93 16.84
C GLU A 444 0.00 -16.38 16.12
N SER A 445 0.64 -17.39 16.69
CA SER A 445 1.98 -17.86 16.36
C SER A 445 3.06 -16.76 16.27
N GLN A 446 2.94 -15.70 17.06
CA GLN A 446 3.94 -14.63 17.21
C GLN A 446 4.27 -14.37 18.67
N LEU A 447 5.38 -13.68 18.89
CA LEU A 447 5.73 -13.00 20.12
C LEU A 447 5.53 -11.50 19.87
N ALA A 448 4.73 -10.87 20.71
CA ALA A 448 4.39 -9.45 20.68
C ALA A 448 4.88 -8.76 21.96
N PHE A 449 5.25 -7.49 21.83
CA PHE A 449 5.73 -6.65 22.93
C PHE A 449 5.08 -5.26 22.91
N SER A 450 4.80 -4.70 24.08
CA SER A 450 4.40 -3.30 24.28
C SER A 450 5.35 -2.64 25.29
N ASP A 451 5.67 -1.36 25.08
CA ASP A 451 6.38 -0.49 26.04
C ASP A 451 5.52 0.68 26.56
N ASP A 452 4.20 0.57 26.40
CA ASP A 452 3.20 1.62 26.67
C ASP A 452 1.98 1.18 27.50
N GLY A 453 2.06 0.00 28.14
CA GLY A 453 0.97 -0.52 28.99
C GLY A 453 -0.10 -1.32 28.25
N GLY A 454 0.14 -1.64 26.97
CA GLY A 454 -0.70 -2.51 26.15
C GLY A 454 -1.45 -1.82 25.02
N GLU A 455 -1.23 -0.51 24.80
CA GLU A 455 -1.87 0.24 23.71
C GLU A 455 -1.29 -0.11 22.33
N LEU A 456 0.03 -0.21 22.17
CA LEU A 456 0.66 -0.54 20.88
C LEU A 456 1.57 -1.78 20.98
N TRP A 457 1.29 -2.79 20.15
CA TRP A 457 2.04 -4.05 20.15
C TRP A 457 2.94 -4.19 18.92
N LYS A 458 4.23 -4.43 19.16
CA LYS A 458 5.24 -4.76 18.14
C LYS A 458 5.41 -6.26 18.00
N MET A 459 5.09 -6.77 16.81
CA MET A 459 5.40 -8.13 16.37
C MET A 459 6.56 -8.15 15.35
N ARG A 460 7.14 -9.33 15.11
CA ARG A 460 8.20 -9.56 14.12
C ARG A 460 7.74 -9.14 12.71
N ARG A 461 8.22 -7.99 12.20
CA ARG A 461 7.99 -7.53 10.82
C ARG A 461 9.19 -7.68 9.89
N ALA A 462 10.38 -7.81 10.46
CA ALA A 462 11.66 -8.04 9.79
C ALA A 462 12.60 -8.80 10.75
N LEU A 463 13.71 -9.32 10.23
CA LEU A 463 14.78 -9.90 11.03
C LEU A 463 15.90 -8.88 11.32
N ASN A 464 16.68 -9.17 12.35
CA ASN A 464 17.97 -8.55 12.65
C ASN A 464 19.07 -9.45 12.06
N GLY A 465 19.45 -9.22 10.79
CA GLY A 465 20.26 -10.15 10.00
C GLY A 465 19.40 -11.14 9.20
N ASP A 466 19.91 -12.35 8.98
CA ASP A 466 19.17 -13.45 8.32
C ASP A 466 18.61 -14.46 9.36
N SER A 467 18.01 -15.54 8.88
CA SER A 467 17.74 -16.77 9.63
C SER A 467 18.46 -17.96 9.02
N GLU A 468 18.88 -18.93 9.81
CA GLU A 468 19.56 -20.16 9.37
C GLU A 468 18.83 -21.41 9.86
N ILE A 469 19.00 -22.53 9.15
CA ILE A 469 18.57 -23.86 9.63
C ILE A 469 19.81 -24.56 10.16
N GLU A 470 19.91 -24.68 11.47
CA GLU A 470 20.94 -25.44 12.18
C GLU A 470 20.48 -26.91 12.33
N ASN A 471 21.41 -27.79 12.72
CA ASN A 471 21.09 -29.13 13.20
C ASN A 471 21.50 -29.25 14.67
N SER A 472 20.61 -29.75 15.52
CA SER A 472 20.84 -29.96 16.94
C SER A 472 20.30 -31.34 17.33
N ASP A 473 21.19 -32.23 17.78
CA ASP A 473 20.90 -33.63 18.10
C ASP A 473 20.11 -34.37 16.98
N GLY A 474 20.49 -34.12 15.72
CA GLY A 474 19.86 -34.68 14.52
C GLY A 474 18.62 -33.92 14.03
N VAL A 475 18.02 -33.07 14.86
CA VAL A 475 16.80 -32.31 14.55
C VAL A 475 17.15 -31.00 13.80
N PRO A 476 16.47 -30.64 12.70
CA PRO A 476 16.62 -29.33 12.09
C PRO A 476 15.95 -28.25 12.95
N VAL A 477 16.66 -27.15 13.21
CA VAL A 477 16.19 -26.03 14.05
C VAL A 477 16.30 -24.74 13.26
N LEU A 478 15.22 -23.96 13.18
CA LEU A 478 15.21 -22.69 12.43
C LEU A 478 15.47 -21.52 13.37
N VAL A 479 16.64 -20.89 13.23
CA VAL A 479 17.17 -19.84 14.12
C VAL A 479 17.04 -18.47 13.46
N SER A 480 16.66 -17.44 14.22
CA SER A 480 16.54 -16.07 13.72
C SER A 480 16.68 -15.02 14.85
N SER A 481 17.06 -13.79 14.51
CA SER A 481 17.07 -12.66 15.45
C SER A 481 16.09 -11.56 15.01
N MET A 482 15.60 -10.74 15.95
CA MET A 482 14.83 -9.52 15.69
C MET A 482 15.10 -8.43 16.73
N LYS A 483 14.95 -7.16 16.31
CA LYS A 483 15.07 -5.97 17.17
C LYS A 483 13.85 -5.04 17.02
N PRO A 484 12.79 -5.21 17.84
CA PRO A 484 11.59 -4.37 17.79
C PRO A 484 11.81 -2.93 18.32
N TRP A 485 12.88 -2.74 19.10
CA TRP A 485 13.52 -1.46 19.41
C TRP A 485 15.04 -1.64 19.27
N SER A 486 15.83 -0.57 19.21
CA SER A 486 17.30 -0.64 19.08
C SER A 486 17.99 -1.30 20.28
N ASP A 487 17.34 -1.28 21.44
CA ASP A 487 17.80 -1.71 22.76
C ASP A 487 17.06 -2.96 23.29
N VAL A 488 16.28 -3.61 22.43
CA VAL A 488 15.61 -4.88 22.71
C VAL A 488 16.04 -5.90 21.66
N GLU A 489 16.69 -6.98 22.08
CA GLU A 489 17.21 -8.02 21.21
C GLU A 489 16.58 -9.37 21.54
N ILE A 490 15.95 -9.99 20.53
CA ILE A 490 15.40 -11.34 20.64
C ILE A 490 16.14 -12.27 19.69
N THR A 491 16.59 -13.42 20.19
CA THR A 491 16.99 -14.58 19.39
C THR A 491 15.97 -15.69 19.58
N THR A 492 15.48 -16.24 18.47
CA THR A 492 14.42 -17.25 18.42
C THR A 492 14.91 -18.52 17.75
N TYR A 493 14.72 -19.65 18.42
CA TYR A 493 14.91 -21.01 17.88
C TYR A 493 13.54 -21.66 17.73
N LEU A 494 13.23 -22.19 16.55
CA LEU A 494 11.98 -22.90 16.27
C LEU A 494 12.30 -24.37 16.05
N ILE A 495 11.72 -25.24 16.88
CA ILE A 495 12.04 -26.66 16.96
C ILE A 495 10.78 -27.47 16.56
N PRO A 496 10.87 -28.38 15.56
CA PRO A 496 9.75 -29.20 15.13
C PRO A 496 9.35 -30.27 16.17
N PRO A 497 8.17 -30.92 16.04
CA PRO A 497 7.69 -31.86 17.05
C PRO A 497 8.57 -33.09 17.24
N HIS A 498 8.74 -33.50 18.51
CA HIS A 498 9.40 -34.76 18.85
C HIS A 498 8.48 -35.97 18.55
N GLU A 499 9.04 -37.18 18.49
CA GLU A 499 8.25 -38.38 18.18
C GLU A 499 7.32 -38.77 19.32
N ASP A 500 7.77 -38.63 20.57
CA ASP A 500 6.95 -38.86 21.77
C ASP A 500 5.80 -37.86 21.95
N THR A 501 5.97 -36.63 21.46
CA THR A 501 5.05 -35.51 21.68
C THR A 501 4.61 -34.92 20.33
N PRO A 502 4.00 -35.72 19.44
CA PRO A 502 3.91 -35.41 18.02
C PRO A 502 2.94 -34.26 17.69
N ASN A 503 2.14 -33.80 18.65
CA ASN A 503 1.23 -32.66 18.54
C ASN A 503 1.79 -31.34 19.13
N TRP A 504 3.10 -31.31 19.47
CA TRP A 504 3.76 -30.17 20.11
C TRP A 504 4.98 -29.69 19.32
N HIS A 505 5.03 -28.42 18.90
CA HIS A 505 6.29 -27.78 18.48
C HIS A 505 6.82 -26.87 19.61
N LEU A 506 8.13 -26.62 19.64
CA LEU A 506 8.73 -25.69 20.62
C LEU A 506 9.16 -24.37 19.97
N ARG A 507 9.05 -23.28 20.73
CA ARG A 507 9.68 -22.00 20.44
C ARG A 507 10.54 -21.61 21.63
N VAL A 508 11.81 -21.28 21.39
CA VAL A 508 12.73 -20.80 22.42
C VAL A 508 13.11 -19.37 22.10
N HIS A 509 12.83 -18.44 23.00
CA HIS A 509 13.19 -17.03 22.84
C HIS A 509 14.14 -16.58 23.95
N ARG A 510 15.36 -16.18 23.59
CA ARG A 510 16.19 -15.34 24.44
C ARG A 510 15.77 -13.89 24.22
N VAL A 511 15.29 -13.21 25.25
CA VAL A 511 14.86 -11.81 25.17
C VAL A 511 15.72 -10.97 26.10
N LYS A 512 16.52 -10.06 25.56
CA LYS A 512 17.24 -9.03 26.33
C LYS A 512 16.55 -7.68 26.13
N SER A 513 16.25 -6.96 27.21
CA SER A 513 15.59 -5.65 27.14
C SER A 513 16.26 -4.62 28.06
N GLU A 514 16.61 -3.44 27.52
CA GLU A 514 17.05 -2.28 28.32
C GLU A 514 15.89 -1.32 28.68
N ARG A 515 14.65 -1.79 28.51
CA ARG A 515 13.38 -1.11 28.86
C ARG A 515 12.42 -2.10 29.54
N ASP A 516 11.45 -1.59 30.29
CA ASP A 516 10.33 -2.41 30.75
C ASP A 516 9.43 -2.76 29.55
N LEU A 517 8.92 -3.99 29.50
CA LEU A 517 8.03 -4.48 28.43
C LEU A 517 6.90 -5.33 28.99
N MET A 518 5.71 -5.19 28.42
CA MET A 518 4.72 -6.27 28.42
C MET A 518 5.04 -7.22 27.26
N SER A 519 4.93 -8.53 27.47
CA SER A 519 5.09 -9.54 26.42
C SER A 519 3.86 -10.45 26.35
N ALA A 520 3.51 -10.87 25.13
CA ALA A 520 2.45 -11.82 24.84
C ALA A 520 2.86 -12.76 23.71
N GLU A 521 2.73 -14.08 23.89
CA GLU A 521 3.00 -15.07 22.85
C GLU A 521 1.75 -15.91 22.57
N GLY A 522 1.41 -16.10 21.29
CA GLY A 522 0.20 -16.83 20.89
C GLY A 522 0.41 -18.27 20.41
N ALA A 523 -0.58 -19.11 20.71
CA ALA A 523 -0.77 -20.43 20.15
C ALA A 523 -1.26 -20.35 18.68
N TRP A 524 -2.15 -21.26 18.30
CA TRP A 524 -2.99 -21.18 17.11
C TRP A 524 -4.39 -20.67 17.49
N ALA A 525 -5.13 -20.09 16.54
CA ALA A 525 -6.51 -19.68 16.76
C ALA A 525 -7.49 -20.83 16.46
N VAL A 526 -8.64 -20.86 17.16
CA VAL A 526 -9.76 -21.81 16.94
C VAL A 526 -11.10 -21.09 16.89
N TYR A 527 -12.09 -21.71 16.24
CA TYR A 527 -13.42 -21.11 16.05
C TYR A 527 -14.08 -20.73 17.38
N GLY A 528 -14.38 -19.44 17.52
CA GLY A 528 -14.67 -18.79 18.79
C GLY A 528 -16.11 -18.94 19.32
N ALA A 529 -16.91 -19.86 18.80
CA ALA A 529 -18.29 -20.11 19.26
C ALA A 529 -18.60 -21.61 19.43
N ARG A 530 -19.62 -21.91 20.25
CA ARG A 530 -20.08 -23.27 20.57
C ARG A 530 -20.88 -23.92 19.43
N GLU A 531 -20.72 -25.23 19.28
CA GLU A 531 -21.55 -26.13 18.48
C GLU A 531 -22.97 -26.24 19.08
N SER A 532 -23.09 -26.22 20.41
CA SER A 532 -24.35 -26.42 21.14
C SER A 532 -25.39 -25.30 20.93
N ASP A 533 -25.02 -24.04 21.15
CA ASP A 533 -25.94 -22.88 21.11
C ASP A 533 -25.45 -21.67 20.28
N GLY A 534 -24.27 -21.75 19.67
CA GLY A 534 -23.73 -20.69 18.80
C GLY A 534 -23.24 -19.43 19.52
N ARG A 535 -23.25 -19.41 20.86
CA ARG A 535 -22.66 -18.31 21.64
C ARG A 535 -21.14 -18.44 21.67
N LEU A 536 -20.46 -17.33 21.96
CA LEU A 536 -19.00 -17.29 22.07
C LEU A 536 -18.48 -18.26 23.15
N LEU A 537 -17.26 -18.76 22.92
CA LEU A 537 -16.47 -19.51 23.91
C LEU A 537 -16.01 -18.61 25.08
N THR A 538 -16.13 -17.30 24.94
CA THR A 538 -15.98 -16.29 26.00
C THR A 538 -17.32 -15.68 26.43
N GLU A 539 -17.28 -14.90 27.50
CA GLU A 539 -18.28 -13.92 27.88
C GLU A 539 -17.98 -12.56 27.22
N TRP A 540 -18.96 -11.64 27.23
CA TRP A 540 -18.80 -10.29 26.64
C TRP A 540 -17.71 -9.42 27.32
N ASN A 541 -17.30 -9.79 28.54
CA ASN A 541 -16.20 -9.16 29.27
C ASN A 541 -14.85 -9.90 29.08
N GLY A 542 -14.73 -10.76 28.08
CA GLY A 542 -13.54 -11.57 27.80
C GLY A 542 -13.39 -12.85 28.64
N THR A 543 -14.19 -13.05 29.70
CA THR A 543 -14.06 -14.23 30.58
C THR A 543 -14.23 -15.53 29.79
N LEU A 544 -13.21 -16.39 29.80
CA LEU A 544 -13.23 -17.69 29.14
C LEU A 544 -14.25 -18.63 29.81
N ARG A 545 -15.08 -19.29 29.00
CA ARG A 545 -16.03 -20.28 29.52
C ARG A 545 -15.35 -21.62 29.74
N THR A 546 -15.74 -22.28 30.83
CA THR A 546 -15.28 -23.62 31.20
C THR A 546 -15.42 -24.58 30.02
N LEU A 547 -14.31 -25.24 29.69
CA LEU A 547 -14.25 -26.34 28.73
C LEU A 547 -15.25 -27.45 29.07
N ASP A 548 -16.17 -27.74 28.15
CA ASP A 548 -16.97 -28.97 28.18
C ASP A 548 -16.08 -30.14 27.73
N MET A 549 -16.11 -31.24 28.48
CA MET A 549 -15.32 -32.45 28.22
C MET A 549 -16.08 -33.51 27.43
N SER A 550 -17.42 -33.40 27.34
CA SER A 550 -18.29 -34.31 26.59
C SER A 550 -18.41 -33.91 25.11
N ILE A 551 -18.37 -32.61 24.84
CA ILE A 551 -18.24 -32.00 23.53
C ILE A 551 -17.04 -31.05 23.66
N PRO A 552 -15.86 -31.32 23.05
CA PRO A 552 -14.65 -30.51 23.27
C PRO A 552 -14.77 -29.05 22.80
N GLU A 553 -15.40 -28.20 23.61
CA GLU A 553 -15.72 -26.80 23.33
C GLU A 553 -15.52 -25.90 24.55
N GLY A 554 -14.89 -24.73 24.34
CA GLY A 554 -14.52 -23.80 25.41
C GLY A 554 -13.02 -23.81 25.66
N GLY A 555 -12.59 -23.52 26.89
CA GLY A 555 -11.17 -23.52 27.20
C GLY A 555 -10.82 -23.49 28.68
N LYS A 556 -9.53 -23.38 28.96
CA LYS A 556 -8.94 -23.28 30.30
C LYS A 556 -7.62 -22.51 30.23
N SER A 557 -7.30 -21.75 31.27
CA SER A 557 -5.93 -21.31 31.52
C SER A 557 -5.53 -21.48 32.99
N ASP A 558 -4.22 -21.38 33.24
CA ASP A 558 -3.59 -21.37 34.56
C ASP A 558 -2.38 -20.40 34.56
N SER A 559 -1.59 -20.38 35.62
CA SER A 559 -0.42 -19.49 35.76
C SER A 559 0.73 -19.79 34.80
N THR A 560 0.62 -20.82 33.95
CA THR A 560 1.70 -21.29 33.04
C THR A 560 1.23 -21.58 31.62
N SER A 561 -0.08 -21.79 31.42
CA SER A 561 -0.62 -22.36 30.19
C SER A 561 -2.03 -21.92 29.87
N ALA A 562 -2.38 -21.94 28.59
CA ALA A 562 -3.71 -21.66 28.08
C ALA A 562 -4.09 -22.64 26.98
N PHE A 563 -5.38 -22.99 26.91
CA PHE A 563 -5.92 -24.02 26.03
C PHE A 563 -7.32 -23.63 25.57
N ALA A 564 -7.64 -23.90 24.30
CA ALA A 564 -8.98 -23.79 23.75
C ALA A 564 -9.28 -24.97 22.81
N ALA A 565 -10.53 -25.43 22.82
CA ALA A 565 -11.04 -26.41 21.89
C ALA A 565 -12.33 -25.90 21.23
N SER A 566 -12.52 -26.30 19.98
CA SER A 566 -13.76 -26.09 19.25
C SER A 566 -14.06 -27.31 18.37
N PRO A 567 -15.28 -27.87 18.41
CA PRO A 567 -15.65 -29.05 17.62
C PRO A 567 -15.46 -28.90 16.10
N ARG A 568 -15.46 -27.64 15.63
CA ARG A 568 -15.30 -27.25 14.22
C ARG A 568 -13.84 -27.25 13.74
N THR A 569 -12.88 -26.83 14.57
CA THR A 569 -11.47 -26.66 14.18
C THR A 569 -10.51 -27.63 14.85
N GLY A 570 -10.80 -28.06 16.08
CA GLY A 570 -9.95 -28.94 16.89
C GLY A 570 -9.48 -28.28 18.19
N ALA A 571 -8.41 -28.81 18.76
CA ALA A 571 -7.84 -28.41 20.04
C ALA A 571 -6.46 -27.76 19.88
N VAL A 572 -6.22 -26.66 20.60
CA VAL A 572 -4.97 -25.86 20.53
C VAL A 572 -4.58 -25.33 21.90
N GLY A 573 -3.30 -25.08 22.13
CA GLY A 573 -2.84 -24.50 23.39
C GLY A 573 -1.37 -24.12 23.42
N ILE A 574 -0.96 -23.56 24.55
CA ILE A 574 0.37 -23.01 24.80
C ILE A 574 0.74 -23.18 26.27
N VAL A 575 2.02 -23.49 26.55
CA VAL A 575 2.55 -23.62 27.92
C VAL A 575 4.00 -23.16 27.99
N ASP A 576 4.33 -22.44 29.06
CA ASP A 576 5.72 -22.18 29.47
C ASP A 576 6.28 -23.40 30.22
N ILE A 577 7.20 -24.13 29.60
CA ILE A 577 7.74 -25.39 30.14
C ILE A 577 9.01 -25.21 30.99
N TYR A 578 9.56 -23.99 31.06
CA TYR A 578 10.80 -23.69 31.78
C TYR A 578 10.56 -22.87 33.06
N GLN A 579 10.48 -21.54 32.99
CA GLN A 579 10.41 -20.68 34.18
C GLN A 579 9.08 -20.82 34.93
N LYS A 580 7.97 -21.07 34.21
CA LYS A 580 6.59 -21.13 34.74
C LYS A 580 6.12 -19.79 35.34
N GLU A 581 6.66 -18.70 34.80
CA GLU A 581 6.38 -17.32 35.19
C GLU A 581 5.42 -16.60 34.21
N ARG A 582 5.04 -17.25 33.10
CA ARG A 582 4.21 -16.65 32.05
C ARG A 582 2.75 -17.06 32.20
N GLN A 583 1.92 -16.13 32.69
CA GLN A 583 0.50 -16.35 32.95
C GLN A 583 -0.26 -16.67 31.66
N GLY A 584 -1.11 -17.71 31.70
CA GLY A 584 -1.95 -18.10 30.57
C GLY A 584 -3.29 -17.35 30.55
N SER A 585 -3.71 -16.93 29.35
CA SER A 585 -5.03 -16.35 29.10
C SER A 585 -5.52 -16.78 27.70
N VAL A 586 -6.82 -16.59 27.42
CA VAL A 586 -7.40 -16.85 26.09
C VAL A 586 -8.14 -15.60 25.66
N ILE A 587 -7.63 -14.91 24.64
CA ILE A 587 -8.23 -13.67 24.14
C ILE A 587 -9.30 -13.96 23.10
N LEU A 588 -10.35 -13.15 23.09
CA LEU A 588 -11.31 -13.08 21.99
C LEU A 588 -10.68 -12.25 20.88
N SER A 589 -10.25 -12.89 19.79
CA SER A 589 -9.63 -12.18 18.67
C SER A 589 -10.69 -11.37 17.93
N ASP A 590 -10.33 -10.16 17.47
CA ASP A 590 -11.27 -9.28 16.78
C ASP A 590 -11.86 -9.93 15.52
N ALA A 591 -13.12 -9.59 15.23
CA ALA A 591 -13.90 -10.24 14.20
C ALA A 591 -13.28 -10.04 12.81
N ASN A 592 -13.28 -11.11 12.01
CA ASN A 592 -12.66 -11.16 10.69
C ASN A 592 -11.12 -11.05 10.66
N SER A 593 -10.44 -11.23 11.80
CA SER A 593 -8.97 -11.34 11.84
C SER A 593 -8.45 -12.63 11.18
N ASN A 594 -9.08 -13.78 11.43
CA ASN A 594 -8.64 -15.07 10.90
C ASN A 594 -9.10 -15.32 9.44
N LEU A 595 -8.24 -15.92 8.60
CA LEU A 595 -8.57 -16.13 7.18
C LEU A 595 -9.64 -17.21 6.90
N VAL A 596 -9.87 -18.16 7.82
CA VAL A 596 -10.92 -19.19 7.67
C VAL A 596 -12.11 -18.95 8.59
N GLU A 597 -11.87 -18.51 9.83
CA GLU A 597 -12.93 -18.40 10.84
C GLU A 597 -13.22 -16.94 11.22
N SER A 598 -14.36 -16.39 10.79
CA SER A 598 -14.70 -14.96 11.04
C SER A 598 -14.84 -14.57 12.52
N ARG A 599 -14.83 -15.54 13.45
CA ARG A 599 -14.75 -15.36 14.90
C ARG A 599 -13.81 -16.41 15.50
N THR A 600 -12.80 -15.98 16.23
CA THR A 600 -11.80 -16.89 16.84
C THR A 600 -11.46 -16.52 18.28
N VAL A 601 -11.00 -17.52 19.02
CA VAL A 601 -10.29 -17.32 20.30
C VAL A 601 -8.84 -17.81 20.16
N LEU A 602 -7.93 -17.16 20.87
CA LEU A 602 -6.49 -17.44 20.82
C LEU A 602 -5.94 -17.65 22.25
N PRO A 603 -5.46 -18.85 22.60
CA PRO A 603 -4.65 -19.05 23.78
C PRO A 603 -3.30 -18.32 23.68
N ILE A 604 -2.94 -17.59 24.73
CA ILE A 604 -1.68 -16.86 24.85
C ILE A 604 -1.02 -17.12 26.22
N VAL A 605 0.29 -16.81 26.32
CA VAL A 605 0.98 -16.62 27.61
C VAL A 605 1.63 -15.25 27.67
N GLN A 606 1.65 -14.63 28.86
CA GLN A 606 2.08 -13.25 29.06
C GLN A 606 3.03 -13.11 30.26
N LYS A 607 4.03 -12.22 30.17
CA LYS A 607 4.91 -11.81 31.28
C LYS A 607 5.35 -10.36 31.10
N GLU A 608 5.47 -9.61 32.20
CA GLU A 608 6.24 -8.37 32.26
C GLU A 608 7.74 -8.67 32.34
N ILE A 609 8.52 -8.02 31.47
CA ILE A 609 9.98 -8.05 31.48
C ILE A 609 10.46 -6.71 32.03
N LYS A 610 11.41 -6.72 32.97
CA LYS A 610 11.95 -5.49 33.56
C LYS A 610 13.19 -4.98 32.84
N LYS A 611 13.43 -3.67 32.92
CA LYS A 611 14.62 -3.02 32.38
C LYS A 611 15.90 -3.69 32.89
N GLY A 612 16.74 -4.14 31.95
CA GLY A 612 18.01 -4.83 32.20
C GLY A 612 17.87 -6.37 32.29
N GLU A 613 16.65 -6.91 32.27
CA GLU A 613 16.42 -8.35 32.34
C GLU A 613 16.83 -9.06 31.04
N THR A 614 17.34 -10.28 31.19
CA THR A 614 17.50 -11.24 30.08
C THR A 614 16.66 -12.47 30.37
N CYS A 615 15.48 -12.54 29.76
CA CYS A 615 14.55 -13.66 29.85
C CYS A 615 14.95 -14.82 28.92
N TRP A 616 14.59 -16.03 29.33
CA TRP A 616 14.53 -17.22 28.48
C TRP A 616 13.12 -17.80 28.51
N PHE A 617 12.40 -17.64 27.40
CA PHE A 617 11.07 -18.23 27.22
C PHE A 617 11.22 -19.57 26.50
N VAL A 618 10.76 -20.66 27.11
CA VAL A 618 10.68 -21.98 26.46
C VAL A 618 9.22 -22.37 26.36
N THR A 619 8.66 -22.20 25.16
CA THR A 619 7.24 -22.37 24.89
C THR A 619 7.01 -23.70 24.17
N ALA A 620 6.13 -24.54 24.72
CA ALA A 620 5.53 -25.62 23.94
C ALA A 620 4.15 -25.18 23.43
N VAL A 621 3.87 -25.45 22.16
CA VAL A 621 2.60 -25.07 21.50
C VAL A 621 1.93 -26.32 20.93
N PHE A 622 0.70 -26.55 21.35
CA PHE A 622 -0.10 -27.72 21.01
C PHE A 622 -1.07 -27.45 19.85
N ALA A 623 -1.25 -28.45 18.99
CA ALA A 623 -2.25 -28.44 17.94
C ALA A 623 -2.75 -29.87 17.61
N MET A 624 -4.06 -30.07 17.62
CA MET A 624 -4.71 -31.27 17.10
C MET A 624 -5.95 -30.89 16.27
N PRO A 625 -5.88 -30.92 14.92
CA PRO A 625 -7.00 -30.59 14.04
C PRO A 625 -8.23 -31.49 14.22
N ALA A 626 -9.43 -30.92 14.05
CA ALA A 626 -10.68 -31.67 14.07
C ALA A 626 -10.84 -32.68 12.90
N SER A 627 -9.97 -32.62 11.89
CA SER A 627 -9.89 -33.59 10.80
C SER A 627 -9.08 -34.84 11.15
N LYS A 628 -8.39 -34.88 12.30
CA LYS A 628 -7.66 -36.07 12.74
C LYS A 628 -8.67 -37.10 13.24
N GLU A 629 -8.57 -38.33 12.77
CA GLU A 629 -9.36 -39.45 13.30
C GLU A 629 -9.13 -39.62 14.82
N GLY A 630 -10.19 -39.86 15.58
CA GLY A 630 -10.14 -40.00 17.05
C GLY A 630 -9.74 -38.72 17.82
N TRP A 631 -9.74 -37.53 17.20
CA TRP A 631 -9.27 -36.32 17.89
C TRP A 631 -10.07 -35.95 19.15
N ARG A 632 -11.39 -36.19 19.16
CA ARG A 632 -12.29 -35.82 20.28
C ARG A 632 -11.91 -36.53 21.58
N ASP A 633 -11.34 -37.74 21.48
CA ASP A 633 -10.86 -38.54 22.60
C ASP A 633 -9.35 -38.30 22.85
N GLY A 634 -8.55 -38.27 21.77
CA GLY A 634 -7.09 -38.22 21.85
C GLY A 634 -6.47 -36.85 22.15
N TRP A 635 -7.22 -35.74 22.06
CA TRP A 635 -6.65 -34.41 22.34
C TRP A 635 -6.19 -34.26 23.79
N LYS A 636 -6.90 -34.89 24.74
CA LYS A 636 -6.64 -34.75 26.17
C LYS A 636 -5.30 -35.36 26.56
N GLU A 637 -5.08 -36.62 26.18
CA GLU A 637 -3.80 -37.31 26.38
C GLU A 637 -2.66 -36.55 25.70
N GLY A 638 -2.88 -36.06 24.47
CA GLY A 638 -1.91 -35.24 23.75
C GLY A 638 -1.54 -33.94 24.49
N TRP A 639 -2.49 -33.28 25.14
CA TRP A 639 -2.28 -32.05 25.92
C TRP A 639 -1.65 -32.32 27.31
N GLU A 640 -1.94 -33.47 27.92
CA GLU A 640 -1.36 -33.87 29.20
C GLU A 640 0.08 -34.40 29.02
N LYS A 641 0.40 -35.04 27.89
CA LYS A 641 1.76 -35.48 27.50
C LYS A 641 2.61 -34.31 26.98
N ARG A 642 2.91 -33.35 27.88
CA ARG A 642 3.75 -32.17 27.60
C ARG A 642 5.23 -32.55 27.32
N PRO A 643 5.92 -31.87 26.39
CA PRO A 643 7.35 -32.09 26.14
C PRO A 643 8.24 -31.51 27.25
N SER A 644 9.44 -32.09 27.39
CA SER A 644 10.54 -31.53 28.19
C SER A 644 11.35 -30.49 27.42
N VAL A 645 12.16 -29.71 28.14
CA VAL A 645 13.19 -28.85 27.54
C VAL A 645 14.31 -29.75 26.97
N PRO A 646 14.71 -29.62 25.69
CA PRO A 646 15.81 -30.41 25.13
C PRO A 646 17.15 -30.14 25.83
N GLY A 647 18.00 -31.15 25.96
CA GLY A 647 19.28 -31.04 26.66
C GLY A 647 20.18 -29.93 26.10
N TRP A 648 20.32 -29.86 24.78
CA TRP A 648 21.08 -28.80 24.11
C TRP A 648 20.51 -27.38 24.35
N VAL A 649 19.19 -27.23 24.51
CA VAL A 649 18.55 -25.95 24.86
C VAL A 649 18.96 -25.55 26.28
N SER A 650 18.89 -26.47 27.25
CA SER A 650 19.37 -26.22 28.62
C SER A 650 20.83 -25.80 28.64
N SER A 651 21.71 -26.51 27.91
CA SER A 651 23.12 -26.15 27.79
C SER A 651 23.35 -24.78 27.12
N ILE A 652 22.50 -24.34 26.19
CA ILE A 652 22.54 -22.97 25.64
C ILE A 652 22.12 -21.94 26.71
N MET A 653 21.06 -22.20 27.47
CA MET A 653 20.57 -21.30 28.52
C MET A 653 21.59 -21.14 29.66
N GLU A 654 22.28 -22.22 30.01
CA GLU A 654 23.38 -22.25 31.00
C GLU A 654 24.73 -21.74 30.45
N GLY A 655 24.81 -21.38 29.16
CA GLY A 655 26.02 -20.85 28.52
C GLY A 655 27.13 -21.89 28.29
N GLN A 656 26.84 -23.18 28.47
CA GLN A 656 27.79 -24.29 28.32
C GLN A 656 27.90 -24.78 26.86
N TYR A 657 26.85 -24.59 26.05
CA TYR A 657 26.82 -25.04 24.66
C TYR A 657 27.58 -24.09 23.73
N GLN A 658 28.77 -24.49 23.28
CA GLN A 658 29.48 -23.78 22.22
C GLN A 658 28.91 -24.17 20.85
N HIS A 659 28.23 -23.24 20.18
CA HIS A 659 27.68 -23.47 18.83
C HIS A 659 28.75 -23.98 17.85
N GLY A 660 28.39 -25.04 17.12
CA GLY A 660 29.03 -25.43 15.88
C GLY A 660 28.84 -24.38 14.78
N THR A 661 29.73 -23.37 14.77
CA THR A 661 29.99 -22.40 13.69
C THR A 661 29.19 -21.07 13.63
N ARG A 662 29.81 -20.14 12.89
CA ARG A 662 29.37 -18.85 12.30
C ARG A 662 28.42 -17.90 13.03
N PHE A 663 27.19 -18.26 13.42
CA PHE A 663 26.13 -17.27 13.68
C PHE A 663 26.46 -16.30 14.82
N ALA A 664 26.88 -16.82 15.97
CA ALA A 664 27.33 -16.02 17.13
C ALA A 664 28.55 -15.11 16.84
N ARG A 665 29.36 -15.42 15.81
CA ARG A 665 30.50 -14.60 15.38
C ARG A 665 30.11 -13.44 14.47
N HIS A 666 28.92 -13.43 13.87
CA HIS A 666 28.43 -12.28 13.10
C HIS A 666 27.80 -11.22 14.01
N ILE A 667 26.97 -11.64 14.96
CA ILE A 667 26.35 -10.77 15.97
C ILE A 667 27.41 -9.98 16.77
N THR A 668 28.63 -10.52 16.90
CA THR A 668 29.75 -9.91 17.62
C THR A 668 30.81 -9.21 16.73
N LYS A 669 30.61 -9.09 15.40
CA LYS A 669 31.59 -8.45 14.50
C LYS A 669 31.04 -7.41 13.51
N THR A 670 29.74 -7.19 13.39
CA THR A 670 29.20 -6.09 12.56
C THR A 670 29.24 -4.73 13.27
N ALA A 671 30.45 -4.34 13.71
CA ALA A 671 30.76 -3.02 14.29
C ALA A 671 31.95 -2.41 13.53
N SER A 672 31.75 -2.15 12.24
CA SER A 672 32.68 -1.41 11.38
C SER A 672 31.84 -0.72 10.29
N PRO A 673 32.09 0.55 9.97
CA PRO A 673 31.35 1.25 8.92
C PRO A 673 31.63 0.62 7.55
N ALA A 674 30.67 0.72 6.63
CA ALA A 674 30.89 0.34 5.24
C ALA A 674 32.06 1.16 4.65
N PRO A 675 32.94 0.56 3.83
CA PRO A 675 34.08 1.27 3.26
C PRO A 675 33.61 2.41 2.36
N ALA A 676 34.34 3.53 2.39
CA ALA A 676 34.07 4.67 1.52
C ALA A 676 34.24 4.28 0.04
N PRO A 677 33.37 4.76 -0.87
CA PRO A 677 33.50 4.46 -2.29
C PRO A 677 34.78 5.09 -2.86
N VAL A 678 35.62 4.25 -3.48
CA VAL A 678 36.77 4.70 -4.27
C VAL A 678 36.26 5.43 -5.51
N ARG A 679 36.83 6.61 -5.79
CA ARG A 679 36.55 7.36 -7.01
C ARG A 679 37.40 6.84 -8.17
N ASP A 680 36.77 6.57 -9.31
CA ASP A 680 37.28 6.86 -10.67
C ASP A 680 36.20 6.57 -11.74
N GLY A 681 36.34 7.13 -12.95
CA GLY A 681 35.68 6.60 -14.17
C GLY A 681 34.27 7.11 -14.55
N VAL A 682 34.12 8.41 -14.82
CA VAL A 682 32.88 9.09 -15.28
C VAL A 682 32.15 8.41 -16.47
N ARG A 683 30.81 8.20 -16.38
CA ARG A 683 29.75 8.65 -17.34
C ARG A 683 28.34 8.05 -17.08
N SER A 684 27.40 8.91 -16.69
CA SER A 684 25.94 8.74 -16.69
C SER A 684 25.34 10.14 -16.53
N SER A 685 24.46 10.68 -17.38
CA SER A 685 23.21 10.15 -17.97
C SER A 685 22.19 9.74 -16.91
N SER A 686 21.14 10.55 -16.76
CA SER A 686 20.70 10.98 -15.42
C SER A 686 19.18 10.75 -15.15
N PRO A 687 18.64 11.04 -13.93
CA PRO A 687 17.30 10.56 -13.55
C PRO A 687 16.17 11.58 -13.26
N LEU A 688 15.46 12.13 -14.27
CA LEU A 688 14.11 12.72 -14.06
C LEU A 688 13.04 12.26 -15.08
N ARG A 689 12.26 11.24 -14.67
CA ARG A 689 10.87 11.07 -15.15
C ARG A 689 9.89 10.50 -14.10
N ILE A 690 10.13 10.76 -12.81
CA ILE A 690 9.13 10.56 -11.73
C ILE A 690 8.26 11.83 -11.63
N ALA A 691 7.71 12.24 -12.77
CA ALA A 691 7.22 13.60 -12.99
C ALA A 691 6.16 13.69 -14.11
N SER A 692 5.31 12.67 -14.26
CA SER A 692 4.19 12.68 -15.22
C SER A 692 2.93 11.99 -14.69
N GLN A 693 3.06 10.91 -13.92
CA GLN A 693 1.94 10.23 -13.25
C GLN A 693 1.50 10.93 -11.95
N LEU A 694 1.25 12.24 -12.04
CA LEU A 694 0.32 12.89 -11.13
C LEU A 694 -1.05 12.82 -11.79
N THR A 695 -1.96 12.06 -11.17
CA THR A 695 -3.40 12.32 -11.31
C THR A 695 -3.62 13.83 -11.19
N THR A 696 -4.44 14.42 -12.07
CA THR A 696 -4.79 15.84 -11.98
C THR A 696 -5.23 16.11 -10.55
N ALA A 697 -4.52 16.98 -9.82
CA ALA A 697 -4.74 17.04 -8.38
C ALA A 697 -6.14 17.59 -8.07
N SER A 698 -6.89 18.14 -9.03
CA SER A 698 -8.32 18.40 -8.95
C SER A 698 -9.17 17.16 -8.60
N ALA A 699 -8.67 15.94 -8.82
CA ALA A 699 -9.31 14.69 -8.38
C ALA A 699 -8.91 14.27 -6.94
N ILE A 700 -7.91 14.93 -6.34
CA ILE A 700 -7.43 14.73 -4.95
C ILE A 700 -7.89 15.89 -4.05
N LEU A 701 -7.84 17.12 -4.56
CA LEU A 701 -8.14 18.39 -3.90
C LEU A 701 -9.65 18.67 -3.80
N TRP A 702 -10.49 17.96 -4.55
CA TRP A 702 -11.95 18.16 -4.62
C TRP A 702 -12.76 16.85 -4.62
N ASP A 703 -12.20 15.77 -4.07
CA ASP A 703 -12.93 14.51 -3.86
C ASP A 703 -13.97 14.71 -2.73
N PRO A 704 -15.27 14.47 -2.97
CA PRO A 704 -16.34 14.70 -1.98
C PRO A 704 -16.33 13.71 -0.80
N THR A 705 -15.56 12.61 -0.86
CA THR A 705 -15.30 11.74 0.30
C THR A 705 -14.28 12.35 1.27
N PHE A 706 -13.53 13.36 0.81
CA PHE A 706 -12.33 13.85 1.47
C PHE A 706 -12.26 15.37 1.67
N THR A 707 -13.11 16.13 0.98
CA THR A 707 -13.20 17.59 1.02
C THR A 707 -14.66 18.03 1.08
N SER A 708 -14.95 19.09 1.85
CA SER A 708 -16.32 19.53 2.18
C SER A 708 -17.00 20.36 1.08
N ARG A 709 -16.29 20.67 -0.01
CA ARG A 709 -16.66 21.71 -0.97
C ARG A 709 -16.59 21.19 -2.40
N ALA A 710 -17.68 21.34 -3.14
CA ALA A 710 -17.70 21.05 -4.58
C ALA A 710 -16.74 21.98 -5.35
N PRO A 711 -16.07 21.49 -6.41
CA PRO A 711 -15.12 22.28 -7.18
C PRO A 711 -15.78 23.52 -7.80
N PRO A 712 -15.06 24.67 -7.90
CA PRO A 712 -15.61 25.89 -8.46
C PRO A 712 -16.07 25.70 -9.92
N GLY A 713 -17.25 26.25 -10.23
CA GLY A 713 -18.03 25.88 -11.41
C GLY A 713 -17.30 26.01 -12.75
N SER A 714 -17.53 25.00 -13.62
CA SER A 714 -17.10 24.94 -15.02
C SER A 714 -15.60 25.18 -15.29
N LEU A 715 -14.74 24.58 -14.45
CA LEU A 715 -13.34 24.29 -14.83
C LEU A 715 -13.28 23.38 -16.07
N LYS A 716 -13.32 23.97 -17.27
CA LYS A 716 -12.89 23.28 -18.50
C LYS A 716 -11.42 22.89 -18.36
N PRO A 717 -11.00 21.70 -18.81
CA PRO A 717 -9.60 21.30 -18.80
C PRO A 717 -8.74 22.27 -19.62
N VAL A 718 -7.93 23.08 -18.95
CA VAL A 718 -6.94 23.94 -19.61
C VAL A 718 -5.74 23.08 -19.99
N HIS A 719 -5.87 22.37 -21.10
CA HIS A 719 -4.71 21.85 -21.82
C HIS A 719 -3.78 23.01 -22.19
N ALA A 720 -2.46 22.76 -22.15
CA ALA A 720 -1.49 23.61 -22.84
C ALA A 720 -1.57 23.30 -24.36
N GLY A 721 -2.65 23.75 -25.02
CA GLY A 721 -3.05 23.34 -26.37
C GLY A 721 -2.34 24.08 -27.52
N THR A 722 -2.04 23.35 -28.62
CA THR A 722 -1.00 23.73 -29.60
C THR A 722 -1.11 23.09 -31.03
N LEU A 723 -2.13 23.09 -31.90
CA LEU A 723 -3.00 24.06 -32.64
C LEU A 723 -3.82 23.12 -33.59
N VAL A 724 -5.12 23.16 -33.90
CA VAL A 724 -6.25 24.13 -33.89
C VAL A 724 -7.53 23.37 -33.46
N ALA A 725 -8.62 24.08 -33.16
CA ALA A 725 -10.00 23.58 -33.34
C ALA A 725 -10.83 24.66 -34.06
N PRO A 726 -11.77 24.36 -34.98
CA PRO A 726 -13.08 23.77 -34.63
C PRO A 726 -13.63 22.82 -35.75
N GLN A 727 -14.87 22.32 -35.84
CA GLN A 727 -16.21 22.54 -35.21
C GLN A 727 -16.81 21.15 -34.83
N ARG A 728 -17.61 20.96 -33.75
CA ARG A 728 -19.08 21.22 -33.62
C ARG A 728 -19.89 20.63 -34.79
N THR A 729 -21.02 19.94 -34.59
CA THR A 729 -22.07 19.98 -33.55
C THR A 729 -22.43 18.58 -33.00
N ASP A 730 -22.75 18.42 -31.71
CA ASP A 730 -24.12 18.54 -31.14
C ASP A 730 -25.18 17.74 -31.93
N SER A 731 -25.66 16.57 -31.48
CA SER A 731 -26.34 16.18 -30.22
C SER A 731 -27.86 16.22 -30.33
N SER A 732 -28.53 15.14 -29.92
CA SER A 732 -29.99 15.01 -29.98
C SER A 732 -30.54 14.21 -28.80
N ILE A 733 -31.29 14.88 -27.92
CA ILE A 733 -32.41 14.35 -27.14
C ILE A 733 -33.28 15.55 -26.73
N SER A 734 -34.60 15.40 -26.79
CA SER A 734 -35.57 16.49 -26.60
C SER A 734 -36.28 16.41 -25.26
N VAL A 735 -36.42 17.56 -24.58
CA VAL A 735 -37.56 17.90 -23.70
C VAL A 735 -37.88 19.39 -23.93
N ARG A 736 -39.13 19.81 -23.66
CA ARG A 736 -39.70 21.12 -24.05
C ARG A 736 -39.82 22.13 -22.89
N ASN A 737 -39.58 23.41 -23.24
CA ASN A 737 -40.28 24.63 -22.83
C ASN A 737 -40.15 25.19 -21.38
N LEU A 738 -40.48 26.50 -21.31
CA LEU A 738 -40.60 27.41 -20.14
C LEU A 738 -39.26 27.88 -19.54
N GLY A 739 -38.95 29.18 -19.49
CA GLY A 739 -39.67 30.37 -19.98
C GLY A 739 -38.84 31.67 -19.81
N ASP A 740 -39.40 32.80 -20.22
CA ASP A 740 -38.82 34.17 -20.24
C ASP A 740 -38.30 34.67 -18.86
N SER A 741 -37.48 35.72 -18.71
CA SER A 741 -37.21 36.91 -19.56
C SER A 741 -35.87 37.61 -19.20
N ASP A 742 -35.59 38.73 -19.86
CA ASP A 742 -34.69 39.85 -19.49
C ASP A 742 -33.17 39.63 -19.39
N GLY A 743 -32.44 40.25 -20.32
CA GLY A 743 -31.00 40.13 -20.47
C GLY A 743 -30.19 41.40 -20.18
N HIS A 744 -28.90 41.21 -19.95
CA HIS A 744 -27.87 42.24 -20.07
C HIS A 744 -26.73 41.74 -20.97
N THR A 745 -26.38 42.51 -21.99
CA THR A 745 -25.35 42.16 -22.98
C THR A 745 -23.96 42.63 -22.55
N VAL A 746 -22.98 41.72 -22.59
CA VAL A 746 -21.54 42.01 -22.45
C VAL A 746 -20.83 41.41 -23.68
N PRO A 747 -19.90 42.12 -24.34
CA PRO A 747 -19.48 41.77 -25.71
C PRO A 747 -18.53 40.57 -25.80
N LEU A 748 -18.65 39.84 -26.91
CA LEU A 748 -17.79 38.71 -27.28
C LEU A 748 -16.41 39.19 -27.77
N VAL A 749 -15.35 38.55 -27.27
CA VAL A 749 -13.97 38.66 -27.78
C VAL A 749 -13.60 37.31 -28.43
N PRO A 750 -13.02 37.28 -29.64
CA PRO A 750 -12.85 36.03 -30.40
C PRO A 750 -11.75 35.11 -29.84
N THR A 751 -11.95 33.80 -30.03
CA THR A 751 -11.07 32.74 -29.51
C THR A 751 -9.80 32.57 -30.33
N MET A 752 -8.62 32.81 -29.72
CA MET A 752 -7.32 32.50 -30.30
C MET A 752 -6.73 31.19 -29.77
N ASP A 753 -7.02 30.12 -30.50
CA ASP A 753 -6.02 29.29 -31.16
C ASP A 753 -4.55 29.38 -30.68
N ASN A 754 -4.32 28.92 -29.45
CA ASN A 754 -3.58 27.67 -29.24
C ASN A 754 -2.35 27.42 -30.13
N ARG A 755 -1.38 28.34 -30.20
CA ARG A 755 0.06 28.02 -30.13
C ARG A 755 0.83 29.17 -29.51
N ARG A 756 1.83 28.83 -28.69
CA ARG A 756 2.63 29.80 -27.95
C ARG A 756 4.09 29.38 -27.99
N HIS A 757 4.81 29.88 -28.99
CA HIS A 757 6.27 29.91 -28.94
C HIS A 757 6.73 30.79 -27.76
N PRO A 758 7.98 30.64 -27.28
CA PRO A 758 8.55 31.48 -26.21
C PRO A 758 8.52 33.00 -26.47
N SER A 759 8.28 33.43 -27.71
CA SER A 759 8.10 34.83 -28.11
C SER A 759 6.88 35.52 -27.47
N SER A 760 5.91 34.77 -26.93
CA SER A 760 4.62 35.29 -26.44
C SER A 760 4.74 36.26 -25.25
N PHE A 761 5.81 36.15 -24.46
CA PHE A 761 6.09 37.03 -23.33
C PHE A 761 7.39 37.80 -23.56
N GLN A 762 7.46 39.03 -23.04
CA GLN A 762 8.67 39.85 -23.00
C GLN A 762 9.23 39.83 -21.57
N GLN A 763 10.42 39.26 -21.41
CA GLN A 763 11.21 39.36 -20.18
C GLN A 763 11.67 40.81 -19.99
N LEU A 764 11.57 41.33 -18.75
CA LEU A 764 11.93 42.69 -18.37
C LEU A 764 13.07 42.65 -17.32
N GLU A 765 12.83 43.16 -16.12
CA GLU A 765 13.80 43.17 -15.01
C GLU A 765 13.84 41.85 -14.23
N LYS A 766 15.01 41.52 -13.65
CA LYS A 766 15.19 40.37 -12.74
C LYS A 766 14.72 40.74 -11.33
N LEU A 767 13.79 39.97 -10.77
CA LEU A 767 13.17 40.23 -9.45
C LEU A 767 13.88 39.50 -8.30
N GLY A 768 14.48 38.35 -8.60
CA GLY A 768 15.20 37.51 -7.65
C GLY A 768 15.83 36.27 -8.28
N GLU A 769 16.62 35.55 -7.49
CA GLU A 769 17.29 34.31 -7.86
C GLU A 769 17.41 33.42 -6.63
N GLY A 770 17.13 32.14 -6.79
CA GLY A 770 17.27 31.12 -5.76
C GLY A 770 17.96 29.88 -6.32
N THR A 771 18.26 28.92 -5.44
CA THR A 771 19.14 27.76 -5.70
C THR A 771 18.82 26.95 -6.97
N TYR A 772 17.56 26.96 -7.42
CA TYR A 772 17.09 26.17 -8.57
C TYR A 772 16.28 26.98 -9.61
N ALA A 773 16.10 28.29 -9.41
CA ALA A 773 15.22 29.09 -10.26
C ALA A 773 15.55 30.60 -10.21
N THR A 774 15.38 31.28 -11.34
CA THR A 774 15.52 32.75 -11.45
C THR A 774 14.17 33.37 -11.79
N VAL A 775 13.77 34.41 -11.05
CA VAL A 775 12.46 35.06 -11.22
C VAL A 775 12.63 36.41 -11.91
N PHE A 776 11.94 36.59 -13.03
CA PHE A 776 11.89 37.83 -13.78
C PHE A 776 10.49 38.43 -13.79
N LYS A 777 10.42 39.75 -13.96
CA LYS A 777 9.20 40.43 -14.37
C LYS A 777 9.05 40.21 -15.87
N GLY A 778 7.85 39.86 -16.30
CA GLY A 778 7.48 39.75 -17.70
C GLY A 778 6.35 40.72 -18.06
N ARG A 779 6.17 40.91 -19.36
CA ARG A 779 4.95 41.46 -19.95
C ARG A 779 4.39 40.48 -20.97
N ASN A 780 3.11 40.14 -20.87
CA ASN A 780 2.40 39.43 -21.93
C ASN A 780 2.31 40.34 -23.16
N ARG A 781 2.83 39.90 -24.32
CA ARG A 781 2.84 40.73 -25.54
C ARG A 781 1.45 40.92 -26.17
N GLN A 782 0.49 40.06 -25.85
CA GLN A 782 -0.87 40.13 -26.38
C GLN A 782 -1.80 41.02 -25.53
N THR A 783 -1.65 40.99 -24.20
CA THR A 783 -2.52 41.76 -23.27
C THR A 783 -1.86 43.00 -22.67
N GLY A 784 -0.53 43.14 -22.76
CA GLY A 784 0.23 44.22 -22.12
C GLY A 784 0.43 44.05 -20.60
N GLU A 785 -0.22 43.05 -20.02
CA GLU A 785 -0.26 42.70 -18.60
C GLU A 785 1.12 42.30 -18.05
N LEU A 786 1.38 42.64 -16.78
CA LEU A 786 2.61 42.24 -16.09
C LEU A 786 2.45 40.87 -15.44
N VAL A 787 3.47 40.03 -15.59
CA VAL A 787 3.53 38.65 -15.05
C VAL A 787 4.84 38.42 -14.31
N ALA A 788 4.91 37.41 -13.46
CA ALA A 788 6.14 36.88 -12.90
C ALA A 788 6.55 35.60 -13.64
N LEU A 789 7.79 35.55 -14.14
CA LEU A 789 8.36 34.45 -14.91
C LEU A 789 9.39 33.72 -14.04
N LYS A 790 9.04 32.57 -13.48
CA LYS A 790 9.96 31.69 -12.71
C LYS A 790 10.63 30.74 -13.70
N GLU A 791 11.86 31.05 -14.13
CA GLU A 791 12.66 30.21 -15.01
C GLU A 791 13.44 29.17 -14.18
N ILE A 792 13.20 27.90 -14.49
CA ILE A 792 13.86 26.72 -13.93
C ILE A 792 14.71 26.12 -15.04
N HIS A 793 16.02 26.04 -14.84
CA HIS A 793 16.92 25.38 -15.78
C HIS A 793 16.75 23.86 -15.67
N LEU A 794 16.78 23.17 -16.82
CA LEU A 794 16.68 21.71 -16.87
C LEU A 794 18.07 21.13 -17.11
N ASP A 795 18.42 20.10 -16.35
CA ASP A 795 19.54 19.23 -16.72
C ASP A 795 19.12 18.39 -17.93
N SER A 796 19.94 18.40 -18.98
CA SER A 796 19.65 17.80 -20.28
C SER A 796 19.50 16.28 -20.25
N GLU A 797 20.11 15.61 -19.28
CA GLU A 797 20.01 14.17 -19.11
C GLU A 797 19.26 13.73 -17.86
N GLU A 798 18.94 14.63 -16.91
CA GLU A 798 17.85 14.35 -15.96
C GLU A 798 16.48 14.58 -16.62
N GLY A 799 16.13 15.84 -16.93
CA GLY A 799 14.78 16.26 -17.34
C GLY A 799 14.13 17.28 -16.39
N THR A 800 12.81 17.19 -16.19
CA THR A 800 12.03 18.19 -15.43
C THR A 800 11.92 17.86 -13.93
N PRO A 801 12.39 18.72 -13.00
CA PRO A 801 12.45 18.39 -11.58
C PRO A 801 11.11 17.97 -10.95
N SER A 802 11.15 16.93 -10.12
CA SER A 802 9.95 16.41 -9.44
C SER A 802 9.33 17.42 -8.44
N THR A 803 10.11 18.38 -7.97
CA THR A 803 9.65 19.57 -7.23
C THR A 803 8.87 20.52 -8.14
N ALA A 804 9.45 20.90 -9.29
CA ALA A 804 8.83 21.80 -10.27
C ALA A 804 7.50 21.24 -10.82
N ILE A 805 7.44 19.94 -11.10
CA ILE A 805 6.20 19.32 -11.59
C ILE A 805 5.15 19.15 -10.47
N ARG A 806 5.56 18.90 -9.22
CA ARG A 806 4.61 18.96 -8.08
C ARG A 806 4.07 20.38 -7.88
N GLU A 807 4.91 21.41 -8.01
CA GLU A 807 4.50 22.81 -7.95
C GLU A 807 3.51 23.13 -9.07
N ILE A 808 3.81 22.79 -10.34
CA ILE A 808 2.87 22.97 -11.46
C ILE A 808 1.50 22.33 -11.18
N SER A 809 1.49 21.06 -10.77
CA SER A 809 0.24 20.31 -10.63
C SER A 809 -0.65 20.87 -9.52
N LEU A 810 -0.08 21.22 -8.35
CA LEU A 810 -0.84 21.88 -7.29
C LEU A 810 -1.31 23.28 -7.71
N MET A 811 -0.43 24.08 -8.32
CA MET A 811 -0.71 25.49 -8.62
C MET A 811 -1.69 25.73 -9.79
N LYS A 812 -1.95 24.73 -10.63
CA LYS A 812 -3.02 24.82 -11.66
C LYS A 812 -4.43 24.87 -11.07
N GLU A 813 -4.60 24.35 -9.85
CA GLU A 813 -5.89 23.94 -9.28
C GLU A 813 -6.18 24.60 -7.92
N LEU A 814 -5.14 25.03 -7.18
CA LEU A 814 -5.24 25.86 -5.97
C LEU A 814 -5.66 27.32 -6.30
N ARG A 815 -6.88 27.49 -6.83
CA ARG A 815 -7.44 28.78 -7.23
C ARG A 815 -8.17 29.46 -6.08
N HIS A 816 -7.47 30.34 -5.37
CA HIS A 816 -8.00 31.10 -4.25
C HIS A 816 -7.51 32.56 -4.28
N GLU A 817 -8.28 33.51 -3.73
CA GLU A 817 -7.92 34.94 -3.75
C GLU A 817 -6.61 35.25 -2.99
N ASN A 818 -6.24 34.41 -2.02
CA ASN A 818 -5.00 34.51 -1.25
C ASN A 818 -3.94 33.46 -1.65
N ILE A 819 -3.98 32.94 -2.88
CA ILE A 819 -2.93 32.10 -3.48
C ILE A 819 -2.52 32.69 -4.82
N VAL A 820 -1.23 32.69 -5.14
CA VAL A 820 -0.71 33.22 -6.41
C VAL A 820 -1.15 32.36 -7.59
N LEU A 821 -1.78 32.96 -8.60
CA LEU A 821 -2.31 32.24 -9.75
C LEU A 821 -1.20 31.90 -10.75
N LEU A 822 -1.09 30.62 -11.10
CA LEU A 822 -0.33 30.16 -12.26
C LEU A 822 -1.18 30.34 -13.53
N HIS A 823 -0.76 31.25 -14.42
CA HIS A 823 -1.44 31.53 -15.69
C HIS A 823 -1.09 30.52 -16.79
N ASP A 824 0.20 30.19 -16.95
CA ASP A 824 0.71 29.40 -18.07
C ASP A 824 2.02 28.66 -17.70
N VAL A 825 2.38 27.63 -18.47
CA VAL A 825 3.60 26.82 -18.27
C VAL A 825 4.28 26.59 -19.62
N ILE A 826 5.43 27.22 -19.83
CA ILE A 826 6.19 27.16 -21.08
C ILE A 826 7.36 26.20 -20.89
N HIS A 827 7.35 25.10 -21.64
CA HIS A 827 8.42 24.10 -21.63
C HIS A 827 9.27 24.20 -22.90
N THR A 828 10.59 24.15 -22.74
CA THR A 828 11.59 24.10 -23.82
C THR A 828 12.68 23.10 -23.42
N GLU A 829 13.46 22.61 -24.38
CA GLU A 829 14.46 21.54 -24.19
C GLU A 829 15.37 21.74 -22.96
N ASN A 830 15.84 22.96 -22.72
CA ASN A 830 16.81 23.27 -21.65
C ASN A 830 16.23 24.11 -20.49
N LYS A 831 14.96 24.55 -20.56
CA LYS A 831 14.33 25.33 -19.48
C LYS A 831 12.80 25.20 -19.43
N LEU A 832 12.28 25.25 -18.20
CA LEU A 832 10.88 25.32 -17.86
C LEU A 832 10.58 26.72 -17.27
N MET A 833 9.63 27.45 -17.83
CA MET A 833 9.22 28.77 -17.36
C MET A 833 7.77 28.72 -16.85
N LEU A 834 7.57 29.02 -15.57
CA LEU A 834 6.24 29.16 -14.97
C LEU A 834 5.81 30.63 -15.02
N VAL A 835 4.60 30.89 -15.53
CA VAL A 835 4.04 32.24 -15.68
C VAL A 835 2.99 32.46 -14.59
N PHE A 836 3.33 33.23 -13.56
CA PHE A 836 2.43 33.61 -12.46
C PHE A 836 1.92 35.05 -12.61
N GLU A 837 0.86 35.41 -11.88
CA GLU A 837 0.46 36.82 -11.74
C GLU A 837 1.58 37.67 -11.12
N PHE A 838 1.72 38.92 -11.55
CA PHE A 838 2.71 39.82 -10.95
C PHE A 838 2.21 40.44 -9.65
N MET A 839 3.02 40.32 -8.59
CA MET A 839 2.80 40.95 -7.29
C MET A 839 3.98 41.91 -7.00
N ASP A 840 3.68 43.09 -6.47
CA ASP A 840 4.65 44.20 -6.39
C ASP A 840 5.84 43.95 -5.44
N LYS A 841 5.59 43.28 -4.30
CA LYS A 841 6.59 43.00 -3.25
C LYS A 841 6.31 41.66 -2.57
N ASP A 842 7.32 41.05 -1.97
CA ASP A 842 7.12 40.10 -0.87
C ASP A 842 6.89 40.83 0.47
N LEU A 843 6.36 40.13 1.49
CA LEU A 843 6.06 40.71 2.81
C LEU A 843 7.33 41.23 3.49
N LYS A 844 8.52 40.63 3.27
CA LYS A 844 9.75 41.17 3.85
C LYS A 844 10.10 42.53 3.24
N ARG A 845 10.12 42.64 1.91
CA ARG A 845 10.27 43.93 1.20
C ARG A 845 9.15 44.92 1.54
N TYR A 846 7.93 44.46 1.82
CA TYR A 846 6.83 45.32 2.27
C TYR A 846 7.11 45.90 3.67
N MET A 847 7.40 45.04 4.66
CA MET A 847 7.81 45.45 6.02
C MET A 847 8.95 46.46 5.96
N ASP A 848 10.04 46.12 5.27
CA ASP A 848 11.26 46.93 5.18
C ASP A 848 11.09 48.28 4.44
N SER A 849 9.94 48.52 3.78
CA SER A 849 9.67 49.76 3.04
C SER A 849 8.32 50.44 3.34
N ARG A 850 7.56 49.93 4.32
CA ARG A 850 6.29 50.51 4.78
C ARG A 850 6.16 50.56 6.31
N GLY A 851 6.86 49.68 7.05
CA GLY A 851 6.84 49.66 8.51
C GLY A 851 7.93 50.53 9.15
N ASP A 852 7.68 51.06 10.35
CA ASP A 852 8.74 51.70 11.13
C ASP A 852 9.74 50.64 11.60
N ARG A 853 10.97 50.69 11.06
CA ARG A 853 12.02 49.69 11.27
C ARG A 853 11.58 48.25 10.94
N GLY A 854 10.59 48.12 10.04
CA GLY A 854 9.97 46.85 9.66
C GLY A 854 8.63 46.53 10.36
N ALA A 855 8.28 47.20 11.46
CA ALA A 855 7.02 46.97 12.17
C ALA A 855 5.83 47.64 11.45
N LEU A 856 4.80 46.87 11.13
CA LEU A 856 3.58 47.35 10.46
C LEU A 856 2.54 47.85 11.48
N ASP A 857 1.56 48.61 11.01
CA ASP A 857 0.44 49.05 11.86
C ASP A 857 -0.53 47.89 12.17
N PRO A 858 -1.23 47.90 13.32
CA PRO A 858 -2.11 46.80 13.71
C PRO A 858 -3.27 46.50 12.75
N ALA A 859 -3.73 47.47 11.93
CA ALA A 859 -4.83 47.24 10.99
C ALA A 859 -4.34 46.53 9.72
N THR A 860 -3.17 46.93 9.19
CA THR A 860 -2.47 46.20 8.14
C THR A 860 -2.13 44.78 8.58
N ILE A 861 -1.63 44.60 9.80
CA ILE A 861 -1.31 43.26 10.34
C ILE A 861 -2.57 42.39 10.45
N LYS A 862 -3.68 42.93 10.97
CA LYS A 862 -4.96 42.19 11.04
C LYS A 862 -5.47 41.80 9.64
N SER A 863 -5.38 42.69 8.66
CA SER A 863 -5.72 42.40 7.26
C SER A 863 -4.85 41.29 6.66
N PHE A 864 -3.54 41.37 6.82
CA PHE A 864 -2.61 40.37 6.30
C PHE A 864 -2.73 39.01 7.00
N MET A 865 -2.95 38.98 8.32
CA MET A 865 -3.20 37.72 9.04
C MET A 865 -4.52 37.07 8.64
N TYR A 866 -5.59 37.85 8.43
CA TYR A 866 -6.86 37.31 7.94
C TYR A 866 -6.71 36.69 6.54
N GLN A 867 -6.05 37.40 5.63
CA GLN A 867 -5.76 36.91 4.27
C GLN A 867 -4.85 35.67 4.26
N LEU A 868 -3.81 35.66 5.09
CA LEU A 868 -2.91 34.52 5.28
C LEU A 868 -3.67 33.29 5.78
N LEU A 869 -4.47 33.44 6.84
CA LEU A 869 -5.26 32.35 7.42
C LEU A 869 -6.35 31.84 6.48
N LYS A 870 -6.98 32.71 5.65
CA LYS A 870 -7.89 32.27 4.57
C LYS A 870 -7.17 31.40 3.54
N GLY A 871 -5.99 31.81 3.10
CA GLY A 871 -5.16 31.02 2.19
C GLY A 871 -4.75 29.66 2.79
N ILE A 872 -4.29 29.65 4.04
CA ILE A 872 -3.90 28.42 4.75
C ILE A 872 -5.11 27.50 4.96
N ALA A 873 -6.26 28.03 5.37
CA ALA A 873 -7.49 27.25 5.54
C ALA A 873 -7.96 26.59 4.24
N PHE A 874 -7.89 27.31 3.11
CA PHE A 874 -8.18 26.75 1.79
C PHE A 874 -7.21 25.63 1.41
N CYS A 875 -5.90 25.81 1.62
CA CYS A 875 -4.91 24.76 1.42
C CYS A 875 -5.22 23.53 2.30
N HIS A 876 -5.52 23.73 3.58
CA HIS A 876 -5.80 22.65 4.53
C HIS A 876 -7.12 21.91 4.26
N GLU A 877 -8.18 22.59 3.81
CA GLU A 877 -9.42 21.97 3.32
C GLU A 877 -9.12 21.09 2.09
N ALA A 878 -8.33 21.60 1.15
CA ALA A 878 -7.82 20.86 0.00
C ALA A 878 -6.66 19.87 0.34
N ARG A 879 -6.43 19.60 1.63
CA ARG A 879 -5.40 18.68 2.17
C ARG A 879 -3.94 19.01 1.84
N VAL A 880 -3.63 20.19 1.32
CA VAL A 880 -2.26 20.66 1.01
C VAL A 880 -1.63 21.33 2.23
N LEU A 881 -0.46 20.84 2.64
CA LEU A 881 0.44 21.54 3.57
C LEU A 881 1.42 22.40 2.79
N HIS A 882 1.65 23.65 3.20
CA HIS A 882 2.59 24.58 2.51
C HIS A 882 4.04 24.29 2.89
N ARG A 883 4.32 24.10 4.18
CA ARG A 883 5.59 23.60 4.77
C ARG A 883 6.79 24.56 4.69
N ASP A 884 6.70 25.65 3.93
CA ASP A 884 7.73 26.70 3.83
C ASP A 884 7.08 28.10 3.83
N LEU A 885 6.30 28.35 4.88
CA LEU A 885 5.71 29.67 5.14
C LEU A 885 6.74 30.59 5.79
N LYS A 886 7.07 31.67 5.09
CA LYS A 886 7.99 32.73 5.50
C LYS A 886 7.61 34.04 4.80
N PRO A 887 7.99 35.24 5.32
CA PRO A 887 7.63 36.52 4.71
C PRO A 887 8.09 36.68 3.25
N GLN A 888 9.14 35.99 2.81
CA GLN A 888 9.59 35.97 1.42
C GLN A 888 8.62 35.22 0.47
N ASN A 889 7.83 34.28 1.01
CA ASN A 889 6.87 33.46 0.27
C ASN A 889 5.43 34.00 0.37
N LEU A 890 5.24 35.17 0.98
CA LEU A 890 3.97 35.90 1.04
C LEU A 890 4.08 37.15 0.16
N LEU A 891 3.34 37.16 -0.96
CA LEU A 891 3.39 38.23 -1.95
C LEU A 891 2.26 39.24 -1.75
N ILE A 892 2.55 40.52 -1.96
CA ILE A 892 1.67 41.66 -1.69
C ILE A 892 1.66 42.60 -2.90
N ASN A 893 0.47 43.01 -3.33
CA ASN A 893 0.29 44.02 -4.36
C ASN A 893 -0.03 45.40 -3.79
N ASN A 894 0.05 46.44 -4.63
CA ASN A 894 -0.25 47.83 -4.25
C ASN A 894 -1.70 48.08 -3.78
N ARG A 895 -2.60 47.10 -3.91
CA ARG A 895 -3.99 47.13 -3.39
C ARG A 895 -4.12 46.54 -1.98
N GLY A 896 -3.03 46.07 -1.36
CA GLY A 896 -3.04 45.45 -0.03
C GLY A 896 -3.54 44.00 -0.01
N GLN A 897 -3.60 43.33 -1.17
CA GLN A 897 -3.93 41.91 -1.24
C GLN A 897 -2.68 41.07 -0.97
N LEU A 898 -2.77 40.10 -0.05
CA LEU A 898 -1.72 39.14 0.29
C LEU A 898 -2.03 37.78 -0.32
N LYS A 899 -1.02 37.14 -0.92
CA LYS A 899 -1.10 35.82 -1.55
C LYS A 899 0.06 34.90 -1.15
N LEU A 900 -0.26 33.64 -0.91
CA LEU A 900 0.70 32.55 -0.73
C LEU A 900 1.42 32.23 -2.05
N ALA A 901 2.73 32.00 -2.00
CA ALA A 901 3.56 31.64 -3.16
C ALA A 901 4.62 30.55 -2.81
N ASP A 902 5.34 30.09 -3.84
CA ASP A 902 6.44 29.11 -3.78
C ASP A 902 6.07 27.76 -3.11
N PHE A 903 5.16 27.03 -3.75
CA PHE A 903 4.67 25.72 -3.28
C PHE A 903 5.62 24.55 -3.58
N GLY A 904 6.90 24.81 -3.88
CA GLY A 904 7.89 23.79 -4.29
C GLY A 904 8.15 22.68 -3.25
N LEU A 905 7.82 22.92 -1.97
CA LEU A 905 7.92 21.97 -0.86
C LEU A 905 6.57 21.45 -0.35
N ALA A 906 5.46 21.91 -0.93
CA ALA A 906 4.10 21.58 -0.53
C ALA A 906 3.75 20.12 -0.86
N ARG A 907 2.81 19.53 -0.08
CA ARG A 907 2.35 18.15 -0.27
C ARG A 907 0.89 17.97 0.16
N ALA A 908 0.18 17.08 -0.52
CA ALA A 908 -1.12 16.56 -0.08
C ALA A 908 -0.95 15.56 1.09
N PHE A 909 -1.84 15.63 2.09
CA PHE A 909 -1.89 14.70 3.22
C PHE A 909 -2.77 13.47 2.91
N GLY A 910 -2.33 12.30 3.40
CA GLY A 910 -3.00 11.00 3.18
C GLY A 910 -2.09 9.91 2.63
N ILE A 911 -0.92 10.28 2.08
CA ILE A 911 0.12 9.32 1.63
C ILE A 911 1.21 9.27 2.71
N PRO A 912 1.45 8.12 3.38
CA PRO A 912 2.55 7.97 4.32
C PRO A 912 3.88 7.91 3.56
N VAL A 913 4.74 8.91 3.73
CA VAL A 913 6.06 8.97 3.07
C VAL A 913 7.17 8.76 4.09
N ASN A 914 7.87 7.64 3.96
CA ASN A 914 9.17 7.47 4.60
C ASN A 914 10.21 8.34 3.89
N THR A 915 11.09 8.95 4.70
CA THR A 915 12.16 9.91 4.36
C THR A 915 11.72 11.30 3.86
N PHE A 916 12.37 12.30 4.46
CA PHE A 916 12.57 13.64 3.94
C PHE A 916 14.07 13.92 4.04
N SER A 917 14.64 14.67 3.08
CA SER A 917 15.99 15.22 3.20
C SER A 917 16.00 16.36 4.21
N ASN A 918 16.91 16.32 5.19
CA ASN A 918 16.92 17.25 6.33
C ASN A 918 17.51 18.64 6.05
N GLU A 919 17.74 18.99 4.78
CA GLU A 919 18.61 20.12 4.40
C GLU A 919 17.91 21.17 3.50
N VAL A 920 18.42 22.40 3.56
CA VAL A 920 18.10 23.57 2.71
C VAL A 920 16.68 24.18 2.83
N VAL A 921 16.28 24.61 4.04
CA VAL A 921 15.16 25.58 4.25
C VAL A 921 15.46 26.49 5.45
N THR A 922 15.00 27.75 5.41
CA THR A 922 15.07 28.72 6.53
C THR A 922 14.50 28.14 7.84
N LEU A 923 15.21 28.32 8.96
CA LEU A 923 14.87 27.68 10.23
C LEU A 923 13.78 28.42 11.04
N TRP A 924 13.67 29.73 10.89
CA TRP A 924 13.04 30.62 11.88
C TRP A 924 11.53 30.40 12.11
N TYR A 925 10.83 29.86 11.12
CA TYR A 925 9.39 29.62 11.15
C TYR A 925 9.05 28.15 11.39
N ARG A 926 10.06 27.26 11.55
CA ARG A 926 9.86 25.81 11.69
C ARG A 926 9.26 25.46 13.06
N ALA A 927 8.26 24.60 13.06
CA ALA A 927 7.55 24.16 14.25
C ALA A 927 8.41 23.24 15.16
N PRO A 928 8.21 23.26 16.50
CA PRO A 928 9.03 22.50 17.43
C PRO A 928 8.90 20.99 17.25
N ASP A 929 7.74 20.46 16.85
CA ASP A 929 7.55 19.04 16.55
C ASP A 929 8.40 18.59 15.35
N VAL A 930 8.52 19.43 14.32
CA VAL A 930 9.38 19.19 13.16
C VAL A 930 10.86 19.26 13.55
N LEU A 931 11.23 20.25 14.37
CA LEU A 931 12.61 20.42 14.87
C LEU A 931 13.06 19.28 15.79
N LEU A 932 12.14 18.70 16.56
CA LEU A 932 12.37 17.56 17.45
C LEU A 932 12.32 16.20 16.70
N GLY A 933 12.18 16.21 15.37
CA GLY A 933 12.25 15.00 14.54
C GLY A 933 10.93 14.21 14.44
N SER A 934 9.79 14.80 14.80
CA SER A 934 8.48 14.15 14.58
C SER A 934 8.30 13.77 13.12
N ARG A 935 7.68 12.60 12.90
CA ARG A 935 7.33 12.09 11.56
C ARG A 935 5.84 12.30 11.23
N THR A 936 5.03 12.73 12.19
CA THR A 936 3.58 12.94 12.06
C THR A 936 3.24 14.38 11.65
N TYR A 937 3.73 14.80 10.48
CA TYR A 937 3.46 16.13 9.94
C TYR A 937 1.97 16.32 9.64
N ASN A 938 1.34 17.30 10.29
CA ASN A 938 -0.06 17.66 10.12
C ASN A 938 -0.22 19.18 9.84
N THR A 939 -1.46 19.66 9.74
CA THR A 939 -1.80 21.06 9.45
C THR A 939 -1.23 22.07 10.45
N SER A 940 -0.94 21.66 11.69
CA SER A 940 -0.48 22.55 12.77
C SER A 940 0.90 23.17 12.55
N ILE A 941 1.70 22.68 11.59
CA ILE A 941 3.04 23.21 11.28
C ILE A 941 2.98 24.54 10.50
N ASP A 942 1.98 24.68 9.61
CA ASP A 942 1.74 25.92 8.88
C ASP A 942 1.18 27.00 9.81
N ILE A 943 0.38 26.60 10.82
CA ILE A 943 -0.15 27.48 11.87
C ILE A 943 0.98 28.07 12.72
N TRP A 944 1.94 27.24 13.14
CA TRP A 944 3.10 27.71 13.90
C TRP A 944 3.88 28.78 13.11
N SER A 945 4.14 28.50 11.83
CA SER A 945 4.79 29.45 10.91
C SER A 945 4.01 30.78 10.82
N ALA A 946 2.68 30.72 10.69
CA ALA A 946 1.82 31.90 10.66
C ALA A 946 1.87 32.70 11.98
N GLY A 947 1.96 32.04 13.13
CA GLY A 947 2.18 32.68 14.43
C GLY A 947 3.53 33.42 14.52
N CYS A 948 4.61 32.79 14.04
CA CYS A 948 5.92 33.45 13.94
C CYS A 948 5.88 34.70 13.04
N ILE A 949 5.17 34.61 11.89
CA ILE A 949 5.02 35.72 10.94
C ILE A 949 4.17 36.86 11.54
N MET A 950 3.12 36.55 12.30
CA MET A 950 2.33 37.57 13.01
C MET A 950 3.21 38.40 13.96
N ALA A 951 4.04 37.73 14.77
CA ALA A 951 4.95 38.40 15.69
C ALA A 951 6.07 39.19 14.97
N GLU A 952 6.56 38.70 13.83
CA GLU A 952 7.53 39.45 13.01
C GLU A 952 6.92 40.72 12.42
N MET A 953 5.69 40.67 11.87
CA MET A 953 5.05 41.88 11.35
C MET A 953 4.84 42.97 12.41
N TYR A 954 4.62 42.57 13.67
CA TYR A 954 4.51 43.50 14.80
C TYR A 954 5.85 44.11 15.25
N THR A 955 7.00 43.51 14.93
CA THR A 955 8.31 43.88 15.49
C THR A 955 9.37 44.24 14.44
N GLY A 956 9.11 43.97 13.16
CA GLY A 956 10.08 44.03 12.07
C GLY A 956 11.18 42.97 12.13
N ARG A 957 11.10 42.00 13.06
CA ARG A 957 12.18 41.04 13.37
C ARG A 957 11.64 39.62 13.59
N PRO A 958 12.33 38.56 13.12
CA PRO A 958 11.89 37.18 13.36
C PRO A 958 11.83 36.85 14.86
N LEU A 959 10.73 36.23 15.29
CA LEU A 959 10.50 35.85 16.70
C LEU A 959 11.53 34.84 17.21
N PHE A 960 11.93 33.89 16.36
CA PHE A 960 12.89 32.82 16.69
C PHE A 960 14.03 32.79 15.67
N PRO A 961 15.04 33.68 15.77
CA PRO A 961 16.13 33.78 14.79
C PRO A 961 17.24 32.75 15.09
N GLY A 962 16.95 31.46 14.94
CA GLY A 962 17.93 30.37 15.13
C GLY A 962 18.94 30.20 14.00
N THR A 963 20.14 29.73 14.33
CA THR A 963 21.23 29.42 13.37
C THR A 963 21.41 27.92 13.11
N THR A 964 20.96 27.06 14.03
CA THR A 964 20.92 25.59 13.88
C THR A 964 19.58 25.05 14.39
N ASN A 965 19.23 23.79 14.08
CA ASN A 965 17.99 23.17 14.63
C ASN A 965 17.96 23.27 16.17
N GLU A 966 19.10 23.07 16.84
CA GLU A 966 19.19 23.06 18.30
C GLU A 966 19.14 24.46 18.93
N ASP A 967 19.78 25.45 18.31
CA ASP A 967 19.65 26.86 18.72
C ASP A 967 18.23 27.41 18.45
N GLN A 968 17.57 26.96 17.38
CA GLN A 968 16.16 27.23 17.10
C GLN A 968 15.26 26.66 18.21
N VAL A 969 15.44 25.38 18.60
CA VAL A 969 14.70 24.75 19.71
C VAL A 969 14.95 25.49 21.03
N GLN A 970 16.19 25.83 21.36
CA GLN A 970 16.50 26.59 22.57
C GLN A 970 15.85 27.98 22.57
N LYS A 971 15.80 28.69 21.43
CA LYS A 971 15.14 29.99 21.32
C LYS A 971 13.62 29.88 21.49
N ILE A 972 13.01 28.80 20.97
CA ILE A 972 11.58 28.50 21.20
C ILE A 972 11.33 28.23 22.70
N PHE A 973 12.10 27.35 23.32
CA PHE A 973 11.92 26.98 24.73
C PHE A 973 12.21 28.14 25.70
N ARG A 974 13.18 29.02 25.40
CA ARG A 974 13.46 30.22 26.21
C ARG A 974 12.26 31.17 26.31
N LEU A 975 11.41 31.20 25.28
CA LEU A 975 10.23 32.07 25.23
C LEU A 975 8.97 31.35 25.70
N MET A 976 8.66 30.21 25.09
CA MET A 976 7.42 29.47 25.31
C MET A 976 7.47 28.55 26.54
N GLY A 977 8.63 28.45 27.19
CA GLY A 977 8.93 27.51 28.26
C GLY A 977 9.47 26.19 27.72
N THR A 978 10.26 25.48 28.53
CA THR A 978 10.72 24.13 28.19
C THR A 978 9.58 23.14 28.43
N PRO A 979 9.11 22.42 27.40
CA PRO A 979 8.06 21.42 27.55
C PRO A 979 8.52 20.22 28.38
N SER A 980 7.55 19.50 28.92
CA SER A 980 7.73 18.30 29.76
C SER A 980 6.64 17.29 29.43
N GLU A 981 6.77 16.03 29.84
CA GLU A 981 5.72 15.01 29.66
C GLU A 981 4.33 15.43 30.20
N ARG A 982 4.27 16.36 31.16
CA ARG A 982 2.99 16.91 31.66
C ARG A 982 2.37 17.96 30.72
N SER A 983 3.19 18.76 30.03
CA SER A 983 2.72 19.83 29.12
C SER A 983 2.68 19.41 27.66
N TRP A 984 3.46 18.38 27.30
CA TRP A 984 3.45 17.71 26.01
C TRP A 984 3.76 16.21 26.23
N PRO A 985 2.74 15.38 26.47
CA PRO A 985 2.91 13.94 26.60
C PRO A 985 3.52 13.33 25.32
N GLY A 986 4.47 12.42 25.50
CA GLY A 986 5.23 11.77 24.42
C GLY A 986 6.41 12.57 23.88
N ILE A 987 6.73 13.75 24.42
CA ILE A 987 7.81 14.59 23.86
C ILE A 987 9.19 13.93 23.95
N SER A 988 9.48 13.17 25.01
CA SER A 988 10.73 12.41 25.15
C SER A 988 10.88 11.26 24.13
N GLN A 989 9.82 10.93 23.39
CA GLN A 989 9.84 9.94 22.30
C GLN A 989 10.22 10.58 20.95
N LEU A 990 10.30 11.92 20.85
CA LEU A 990 10.67 12.60 19.61
C LEU A 990 12.18 12.47 19.34
N PRO A 991 12.62 12.01 18.15
CA PRO A 991 14.01 11.58 17.90
C PRO A 991 15.13 12.57 18.23
N GLU A 992 14.89 13.88 18.13
CA GLU A 992 15.90 14.92 18.39
C GLU A 992 15.69 15.61 19.76
N TYR A 993 14.78 15.11 20.60
CA TYR A 993 14.59 15.62 21.96
C TYR A 993 15.73 15.16 22.87
N LYS A 994 16.22 16.08 23.73
CA LYS A 994 17.34 15.82 24.63
C LYS A 994 16.98 16.14 26.08
N ASN A 995 17.17 15.16 26.96
CA ASN A 995 16.87 15.28 28.39
C ASN A 995 17.76 16.29 29.15
N ASN A 996 18.78 16.87 28.48
CA ASN A 996 19.65 17.91 29.03
C ASN A 996 19.35 19.33 28.49
N PHE A 997 18.24 19.54 27.78
CA PHE A 997 17.81 20.89 27.45
C PHE A 997 17.59 21.73 28.73
N PRO A 998 18.05 22.98 28.80
CA PRO A 998 17.81 23.82 29.97
C PRO A 998 16.32 24.03 30.20
N VAL A 999 15.90 24.02 31.47
CA VAL A 999 14.49 24.24 31.85
C VAL A 999 14.22 25.73 31.96
N TYR A 1000 13.38 26.25 31.07
CA TYR A 1000 12.92 27.63 31.04
C TYR A 1000 11.44 27.70 31.42
N HIS A 1001 11.04 28.76 32.12
CA HIS A 1001 9.63 29.08 32.33
C HIS A 1001 9.06 29.81 31.11
N THR A 1002 7.78 29.58 30.79
CA THR A 1002 7.06 30.35 29.77
C THR A 1002 7.04 31.83 30.13
N GLN A 1003 7.47 32.68 29.21
CA GLN A 1003 7.40 34.13 29.36
C GLN A 1003 6.07 34.66 28.82
N ASP A 1004 5.59 35.76 29.38
CA ASP A 1004 4.41 36.45 28.87
C ASP A 1004 4.76 37.23 27.59
N LEU A 1005 4.17 36.83 26.46
CA LEU A 1005 4.38 37.49 25.16
C LEU A 1005 4.06 38.99 25.20
N ARG A 1006 3.23 39.48 26.14
CA ARG A 1006 2.97 40.93 26.33
C ARG A 1006 4.23 41.74 26.61
N LEU A 1007 5.28 41.14 27.19
CA LEU A 1007 6.54 41.82 27.49
C LEU A 1007 7.41 42.06 26.25
N ILE A 1008 7.16 41.31 25.17
CA ILE A 1008 7.94 41.34 23.91
C ILE A 1008 7.10 41.89 22.76
N LEU A 1009 5.77 41.80 22.88
CA LEU A 1009 4.76 42.25 21.92
C LEU A 1009 3.71 43.19 22.58
N PRO A 1010 4.09 44.24 23.35
CA PRO A 1010 3.14 45.14 24.02
C PRO A 1010 2.21 45.92 23.08
N GLN A 1011 2.55 46.00 21.79
CA GLN A 1011 1.77 46.61 20.71
C GLN A 1011 0.63 45.73 20.18
N VAL A 1012 0.49 44.50 20.67
CA VAL A 1012 -0.58 43.57 20.29
C VAL A 1012 -1.69 43.65 21.34
N ASP A 1013 -2.93 43.79 20.89
CA ASP A 1013 -4.07 43.83 21.81
C ASP A 1013 -4.31 42.47 22.49
N GLN A 1014 -5.01 42.48 23.63
CA GLN A 1014 -5.20 41.28 24.46
C GLN A 1014 -5.94 40.15 23.74
N VAL A 1015 -6.70 40.44 22.67
CA VAL A 1015 -7.41 39.44 21.85
C VAL A 1015 -6.48 38.90 20.77
N GLY A 1016 -5.67 39.75 20.12
CA GLY A 1016 -4.62 39.34 19.19
C GLY A 1016 -3.55 38.46 19.85
N LEU A 1017 -3.21 38.75 21.12
CA LEU A 1017 -2.33 37.92 21.95
C LEU A 1017 -2.95 36.56 22.28
N ASN A 1018 -4.27 36.46 22.45
CA ASN A 1018 -4.93 35.18 22.68
C ASN A 1018 -4.85 34.29 21.42
N LEU A 1019 -5.09 34.87 20.24
CA LEU A 1019 -4.90 34.19 18.95
C LEU A 1019 -3.45 33.74 18.76
N LEU A 1020 -2.48 34.63 19.02
CA LEU A 1020 -1.06 34.32 18.86
C LEU A 1020 -0.60 33.17 19.77
N ASN A 1021 -0.99 33.20 21.05
CA ASN A 1021 -0.71 32.09 21.97
C ASN A 1021 -1.39 30.78 21.54
N SER A 1022 -2.58 30.84 20.91
CA SER A 1022 -3.27 29.66 20.38
C SER A 1022 -2.61 29.08 19.12
N MET A 1023 -1.90 29.90 18.34
CA MET A 1023 -1.10 29.43 17.19
C MET A 1023 0.27 28.88 17.62
N LEU A 1024 0.87 29.47 18.66
CA LEU A 1024 2.21 29.10 19.18
C LEU A 1024 2.17 28.09 20.34
N GLN A 1025 1.14 27.24 20.43
CA GLN A 1025 1.16 26.11 21.36
C GLN A 1025 2.28 25.12 20.97
N LEU A 1026 3.12 24.72 21.92
CA LEU A 1026 4.23 23.80 21.65
C LEU A 1026 3.73 22.45 21.16
N ARG A 1027 2.78 21.85 21.89
CA ARG A 1027 2.12 20.59 21.51
C ARG A 1027 1.25 20.79 20.26
N PRO A 1028 1.47 20.04 19.16
CA PRO A 1028 0.78 20.30 17.89
C PRO A 1028 -0.73 20.06 17.94
N GLU A 1029 -1.23 19.11 18.74
CA GLU A 1029 -2.68 18.88 18.91
C GLU A 1029 -3.42 20.04 19.61
N MET A 1030 -2.69 20.93 20.28
CA MET A 1030 -3.25 22.09 20.99
C MET A 1030 -3.25 23.37 20.15
N ARG A 1031 -2.63 23.38 18.96
CA ARG A 1031 -2.61 24.55 18.08
C ARG A 1031 -3.96 24.74 17.40
N ILE A 1032 -4.43 25.99 17.36
CA ILE A 1032 -5.68 26.34 16.69
C ILE A 1032 -5.62 26.05 15.18
N SER A 1033 -6.66 25.46 14.60
CA SER A 1033 -6.73 25.27 13.14
C SER A 1033 -6.91 26.61 12.41
N ALA A 1034 -6.52 26.71 11.14
CA ALA A 1034 -6.71 27.95 10.37
C ALA A 1034 -8.19 28.35 10.27
N ALA A 1035 -9.09 27.37 10.14
CA ALA A 1035 -10.54 27.60 10.16
C ALA A 1035 -11.02 28.18 11.49
N ASN A 1036 -10.58 27.62 12.63
CA ASN A 1036 -10.95 28.14 13.96
C ASN A 1036 -10.31 29.50 14.24
N ALA A 1037 -9.10 29.75 13.71
CA ALA A 1037 -8.40 31.02 13.82
C ALA A 1037 -9.15 32.15 13.08
N LEU A 1038 -9.78 31.86 11.94
CA LEU A 1038 -10.62 32.83 11.21
C LEU A 1038 -11.92 33.19 11.95
N LEU A 1039 -12.40 32.30 12.83
CA LEU A 1039 -13.54 32.54 13.72
C LEU A 1039 -13.15 33.23 15.03
N HIS A 1040 -11.87 33.57 15.22
CA HIS A 1040 -11.38 34.16 16.46
C HIS A 1040 -11.88 35.60 16.64
N PRO A 1041 -12.34 36.03 17.84
CA PRO A 1041 -12.91 37.36 18.06
C PRO A 1041 -12.05 38.55 17.67
N TRP A 1042 -10.74 38.35 17.49
CA TRP A 1042 -9.80 39.36 16.98
C TRP A 1042 -10.15 39.86 15.57
N PHE A 1043 -10.90 39.09 14.76
CA PHE A 1043 -11.30 39.47 13.41
C PHE A 1043 -12.71 40.09 13.31
N ASN A 1044 -13.47 40.15 14.40
CA ASN A 1044 -14.89 40.56 14.37
C ASN A 1044 -15.12 42.01 13.91
N ASP A 1045 -14.13 42.89 14.09
CA ASP A 1045 -14.16 44.29 13.66
C ASP A 1045 -13.71 44.50 12.20
N LEU A 1046 -13.13 43.47 11.55
CA LEU A 1046 -12.59 43.56 10.20
C LEU A 1046 -13.66 43.90 9.13
N PRO A 1047 -14.87 43.30 9.10
CA PRO A 1047 -15.86 43.59 8.07
C PRO A 1047 -16.35 45.05 8.12
N GLN A 1048 -16.51 45.59 9.33
CA GLN A 1048 -16.93 46.98 9.52
C GLN A 1048 -15.83 47.96 9.06
N ARG A 1049 -14.57 47.74 9.47
CA ARG A 1049 -13.43 48.54 8.98
C ARG A 1049 -13.29 48.47 7.46
N GLN A 1050 -13.55 47.32 6.84
CA GLN A 1050 -13.51 47.16 5.38
C GLN A 1050 -14.60 47.97 4.68
N GLN A 1051 -15.81 48.05 5.25
CA GLN A 1051 -16.88 48.91 4.74
C GLN A 1051 -16.54 50.40 4.92
N GLU A 1052 -16.01 50.80 6.07
CA GLU A 1052 -15.58 52.18 6.36
C GLU A 1052 -14.47 52.63 5.39
N VAL A 1053 -13.44 51.81 5.17
CA VAL A 1053 -12.36 52.09 4.21
C VAL A 1053 -12.89 52.13 2.77
N ALA A 1054 -13.82 51.24 2.38
CA ALA A 1054 -14.43 51.26 1.06
C ALA A 1054 -15.28 52.53 0.84
N GLN A 1055 -16.02 52.99 1.86
CA GLN A 1055 -16.77 54.25 1.81
C GLN A 1055 -15.83 55.46 1.70
N MET A 1056 -14.75 55.52 2.48
CA MET A 1056 -13.75 56.59 2.37
C MET A 1056 -13.06 56.60 0.99
N GLN A 1057 -12.73 55.43 0.44
CA GLN A 1057 -12.13 55.32 -0.91
C GLN A 1057 -13.12 55.71 -2.02
N ALA A 1058 -14.41 55.37 -1.89
CA ALA A 1058 -15.46 55.79 -2.81
C ALA A 1058 -15.70 57.31 -2.74
N GLN A 1059 -15.74 57.89 -1.54
CA GLN A 1059 -15.81 59.34 -1.35
C GLN A 1059 -14.59 60.06 -1.92
N ALA A 1060 -13.37 59.53 -1.71
CA ALA A 1060 -12.15 60.08 -2.29
C ALA A 1060 -12.12 59.97 -3.83
N HIS A 1061 -12.65 58.89 -4.42
CA HIS A 1061 -12.81 58.79 -5.88
C HIS A 1061 -13.86 59.77 -6.42
N ALA A 1062 -15.00 59.93 -5.74
CA ALA A 1062 -16.02 60.92 -6.12
C ALA A 1062 -15.48 62.35 -6.05
N GLN A 1063 -14.72 62.68 -5.00
CA GLN A 1063 -14.03 63.97 -4.85
C GLN A 1063 -12.94 64.17 -5.93
N ALA A 1064 -12.17 63.13 -6.27
CA ALA A 1064 -11.17 63.20 -7.34
C ALA A 1064 -11.82 63.40 -8.73
N GLN A 1065 -12.96 62.76 -9.00
CA GLN A 1065 -13.71 62.97 -10.24
C GLN A 1065 -14.36 64.37 -10.29
N GLN A 1066 -14.89 64.88 -9.16
CA GLN A 1066 -15.36 66.26 -9.07
C GLN A 1066 -14.21 67.27 -9.26
N ALA A 1067 -13.02 67.00 -8.72
CA ALA A 1067 -11.84 67.84 -8.92
C ALA A 1067 -11.37 67.87 -10.39
N GLN A 1068 -11.48 66.76 -11.12
CA GLN A 1068 -11.20 66.74 -12.57
C GLN A 1068 -12.27 67.48 -13.39
N MET A 1069 -13.54 67.47 -12.97
CA MET A 1069 -14.63 68.21 -13.62
C MET A 1069 -14.65 69.71 -13.29
N GLY A 1070 -14.01 70.14 -12.20
CA GLY A 1070 -13.92 71.56 -11.80
C GLY A 1070 -12.89 72.40 -12.56
N GLY A 1071 -12.11 71.79 -13.48
CA GLY A 1071 -10.92 72.41 -14.08
C GLY A 1071 -11.14 73.31 -15.31
N TYR A 1072 -12.37 73.57 -15.75
CA TYR A 1072 -12.66 74.35 -16.96
C TYR A 1072 -13.62 75.52 -16.71
N GLN A 1073 -13.10 76.62 -16.15
CA GLN A 1073 -13.65 77.95 -16.40
C GLN A 1073 -12.93 78.56 -17.60
N VAL A 1074 -13.69 78.90 -18.65
CA VAL A 1074 -13.16 79.61 -19.83
C VAL A 1074 -13.15 81.11 -19.54
N PRO A 1075 -11.98 81.79 -19.58
CA PRO A 1075 -11.94 83.25 -19.52
C PRO A 1075 -12.56 83.85 -20.78
N GLN A 1076 -13.48 84.80 -20.63
CA GLN A 1076 -14.00 85.54 -21.78
C GLN A 1076 -12.97 86.55 -22.31
N ASN A 1077 -12.99 86.74 -23.63
CA ASN A 1077 -12.38 87.84 -24.39
C ASN A 1077 -10.84 87.87 -24.48
N ALA A 1078 -10.31 87.16 -25.48
CA ALA A 1078 -9.23 87.66 -26.33
C ALA A 1078 -9.63 87.43 -27.80
N TYR A 1079 -9.23 88.35 -28.69
CA TYR A 1079 -9.41 88.27 -30.15
C TYR A 1079 -8.18 87.64 -30.82
#